data_AF-A0A2P9ASU9-F1
#
_entry.id   AF-A0A2P9ASU9-F1
#
_cell.length_a   1.000
_cell.length_b   1.000
_cell.length_c   1.000
_cell.angle_alpha   90.00
_cell.angle_beta   90.00
_cell.angle_gamma   90.00
#
_symmetry.space_group_name_H-M   'P 1'
#
loop_
_entity.id
_entity.type
_entity.pdbx_description
1 polymer ?
#
loop_
_entity_poly.entity_id
_entity_poly.type
_entity_poly.pdbx_seq_one_letter_code
_entity_poly.pdbx_strand_id
1 'polypeptide(L)'
;MADSVQEANLSFEQQMAVERPDAGPVPKSAANWGIKDLAILPGDVQKTRRLRSPKFEGLPADASTMFEQLSVTLEQVVGSNDLRPAWWLEEGAARSRAVCKTDASGVDYKGRSGTWSGSGFLVAPGILCTNHHVLNSKEVAARSRALFDFAALTDGSVRQVSTFRLRPDLLFWTSPVVATGGKGGLDVTFVAVEGQPGSTFGSIPLLRQAFVVADEDKLNVIQHPNGRLKEVAIRNNTVVFQNTQVIHYESDTEAGSSGAPVMNDGWELVALHHAAKDKSNEGIKFSAIAAALELEAQTGNADAARLLELFAGTDELAGFFGTLGRAVVQNDSGMERVVDAYNGDDQDLDIGFWNIEWFNKRWQDKLDSVARIIVEMNLDVWVFVESSLEATEALARHLETSYQTKSWGVLASQDAASERQITTVMWNKSSVGVAAKTWPEKVERWFQVDSRQFDDLGLEAVHGKVFDRYPALYEVTAKIHGMDSTFNLVPIHLKAKDEGSLRRQMAARLLAEAVAELAQDPGFDNDWIIGGDANATLASGDLDALTSVGLTALTAQDASDKQITYVKAPFKSLIDHVFISPNLVPDGRDFMIVALDRTIDRFLEVSDHRPILLRLAATAPADAAPSVGQPLTEDEARRLSRGLRRRNEPAAGARTLAEARARLADRSTYYDAAADAVVREAYWTGISAGTAGFTQTVAGTLKQTHTTPLNYEPSKHVYPWVDVRPNAMVQSIYSGFEATPEYFIQADAEVEMEAILEAQFQYNCEHVVPQSWFGKKEPMRGDLHHLFSCEPRCNSFRSNYPLVQHEFERTMQDCGRVEDDAFEPKGGKGAVARATLYFMLRHAGYVGRRYAGQRLKTLLAWHAQHAPDEWEKHRNAAIYVLQGNRNPLIDFPEWALRLQFEG
;
A
#
# COMPACT_ATOMS: atom_id res chain seq x y z
N MET A 1 -72.43 -0.53 -35.10
CA MET A 1 -71.69 0.49 -35.87
C MET A 1 -70.38 0.68 -35.12
N ALA A 2 -69.37 -0.10 -35.52
CA ALA A 2 -68.28 0.32 -36.40
C ALA A 2 -67.30 1.21 -35.59
N ASP A 3 -66.23 0.64 -35.03
CA ASP A 3 -64.98 0.20 -35.68
C ASP A 3 -63.88 1.28 -35.58
N SER A 4 -62.78 0.82 -34.97
CA SER A 4 -61.41 0.96 -35.44
C SER A 4 -60.58 2.27 -35.27
N VAL A 5 -59.55 2.15 -34.42
CA VAL A 5 -58.10 2.13 -34.78
C VAL A 5 -57.34 3.46 -35.03
N GLN A 6 -56.22 3.56 -34.27
CA GLN A 6 -54.87 4.10 -34.57
C GLN A 6 -54.38 5.51 -34.16
N GLU A 7 -53.35 5.45 -33.29
CA GLU A 7 -51.98 6.02 -33.38
C GLU A 7 -51.66 7.50 -33.07
N ALA A 8 -50.93 7.64 -31.94
CA ALA A 8 -49.54 8.10 -31.83
C ALA A 8 -49.15 9.59 -31.71
N ASN A 9 -48.33 9.82 -30.65
CA ASN A 9 -47.19 10.76 -30.48
C ASN A 9 -47.35 12.10 -29.73
N LEU A 10 -46.94 12.04 -28.46
CA LEU A 10 -45.85 12.77 -27.76
C LEU A 10 -45.90 14.29 -27.49
N SER A 11 -45.78 14.65 -26.20
CA SER A 11 -44.68 15.46 -25.61
C SER A 11 -44.75 15.38 -24.07
N PHE A 12 -44.02 14.50 -23.37
CA PHE A 12 -42.64 14.58 -22.85
C PHE A 12 -42.26 15.71 -21.86
N GLU A 13 -43.10 16.70 -21.53
CA GLU A 13 -42.66 17.82 -20.65
C GLU A 13 -43.49 18.11 -19.38
N GLN A 14 -44.51 17.32 -19.03
CA GLN A 14 -45.43 17.72 -17.94
C GLN A 14 -45.49 16.81 -16.70
N GLN A 15 -44.50 15.96 -16.43
CA GLN A 15 -44.51 15.11 -15.22
C GLN A 15 -43.21 15.09 -14.39
N MET A 16 -42.48 16.22 -14.33
CA MET A 16 -41.40 16.39 -13.34
C MET A 16 -41.68 17.57 -12.40
N ALA A 17 -42.43 17.29 -11.34
CA ALA A 17 -42.38 18.06 -10.10
C ALA A 17 -42.26 17.05 -8.95
N VAL A 18 -41.02 16.68 -8.61
CA VAL A 18 -40.70 15.90 -7.42
C VAL A 18 -40.25 16.88 -6.35
N GLU A 19 -41.05 17.03 -5.30
CA GLU A 19 -40.62 17.66 -4.05
C GLU A 19 -39.42 16.90 -3.49
N ARG A 20 -38.35 17.63 -3.17
CA ARG A 20 -37.16 17.10 -2.51
C ARG A 20 -37.52 16.73 -1.07
N PRO A 21 -37.34 15.49 -0.60
CA PRO A 21 -37.33 15.20 0.83
C PRO A 21 -36.04 15.76 1.42
N ASP A 22 -36.14 16.42 2.57
CA ASP A 22 -35.01 16.92 3.35
C ASP A 22 -33.96 15.83 3.54
N ALA A 23 -32.74 16.10 3.07
CA ALA A 23 -31.57 15.29 3.32
C ALA A 23 -31.16 15.48 4.79
N GLY A 24 -31.59 14.54 5.64
CA GLY A 24 -31.01 14.36 6.97
C GLY A 24 -29.49 14.12 6.87
N PRO A 25 -28.74 14.38 7.95
CA PRO A 25 -27.28 14.27 7.93
C PRO A 25 -26.85 12.84 7.57
N VAL A 26 -26.04 12.76 6.51
CA VAL A 26 -25.33 11.55 6.09
C VAL A 26 -24.43 11.08 7.25
N PRO A 27 -24.51 9.82 7.71
CA PRO A 27 -23.62 9.32 8.75
C PRO A 27 -22.17 9.35 8.24
N LYS A 28 -21.29 10.00 9.00
CA LYS A 28 -19.86 10.02 8.74
C LYS A 28 -19.23 8.74 9.31
N SER A 29 -18.52 8.04 8.42
CA SER A 29 -17.58 6.92 8.65
C SER A 29 -18.13 5.53 9.05
N ALA A 30 -17.41 4.51 8.59
CA ALA A 30 -17.64 3.07 8.82
C ALA A 30 -17.46 2.62 10.29
N ALA A 31 -17.20 3.56 11.22
CA ALA A 31 -16.91 3.27 12.62
C ALA A 31 -18.14 2.86 13.47
N ASN A 32 -19.36 2.85 12.91
CA ASN A 32 -20.60 2.53 13.63
C ASN A 32 -21.15 1.11 13.39
N TRP A 33 -20.45 0.28 12.62
CA TRP A 33 -20.75 -1.16 12.57
C TRP A 33 -19.91 -1.78 13.68
N GLY A 34 -20.55 -2.32 14.74
CA GLY A 34 -19.85 -2.89 15.90
C GLY A 34 -19.01 -4.14 15.60
N ILE A 35 -17.97 -3.99 14.79
CA ILE A 35 -16.98 -4.98 14.41
C ILE A 35 -15.93 -4.98 15.53
N LYS A 36 -16.24 -5.64 16.65
CA LYS A 36 -15.26 -5.91 17.72
C LYS A 36 -14.99 -7.40 17.99
N ASP A 37 -15.68 -8.33 17.33
CA ASP A 37 -15.64 -9.75 17.77
C ASP A 37 -15.29 -10.81 16.69
N LEU A 38 -14.79 -10.45 15.51
CA LEU A 38 -14.75 -11.36 14.32
C LEU A 38 -13.40 -11.97 13.91
N ALA A 39 -13.08 -13.11 14.52
CA ALA A 39 -12.16 -14.15 14.04
C ALA A 39 -12.36 -15.36 14.95
N ILE A 40 -12.76 -16.46 14.36
CA ILE A 40 -13.27 -17.61 15.09
C ILE A 40 -12.16 -18.66 15.17
N LEU A 41 -11.95 -19.23 16.36
CA LEU A 41 -10.87 -20.19 16.64
C LEU A 41 -11.23 -21.59 16.10
N PRO A 42 -10.31 -22.35 15.48
CA PRO A 42 -10.57 -23.71 14.99
C PRO A 42 -11.05 -24.70 16.07
N GLY A 43 -10.62 -24.54 17.32
CA GLY A 43 -10.98 -25.42 18.45
C GLY A 43 -12.17 -24.96 19.31
N ASP A 44 -12.67 -23.73 19.10
CA ASP A 44 -13.58 -23.04 20.04
C ASP A 44 -14.78 -22.36 19.37
N VAL A 45 -15.15 -22.79 18.15
CA VAL A 45 -16.41 -22.37 17.50
C VAL A 45 -17.64 -22.64 18.39
N GLN A 46 -17.53 -23.61 19.30
CA GLN A 46 -18.56 -23.89 20.28
C GLN A 46 -18.64 -22.92 21.48
N LYS A 47 -17.58 -22.15 21.82
CA LYS A 47 -17.54 -21.32 23.05
C LYS A 47 -17.76 -19.82 22.84
N THR A 48 -17.59 -19.29 21.63
CA THR A 48 -17.79 -17.85 21.35
C THR A 48 -19.21 -17.48 20.89
N ARG A 49 -20.21 -18.31 21.22
CA ARG A 49 -21.64 -17.94 21.24
C ARG A 49 -21.96 -16.91 22.35
N ARG A 50 -21.23 -15.81 22.43
CA ARG A 50 -21.79 -14.59 23.02
C ARG A 50 -22.46 -13.81 21.90
N LEU A 51 -23.71 -14.21 21.61
CA LEU A 51 -24.71 -13.23 21.17
C LEU A 51 -24.51 -12.00 22.04
N ARG A 52 -24.24 -10.83 21.45
CA ARG A 52 -24.05 -9.57 22.19
C ARG A 52 -25.04 -9.54 23.34
N SER A 53 -24.54 -9.68 24.56
CA SER A 53 -25.43 -9.58 25.71
C SER A 53 -26.04 -8.19 25.63
N PRO A 54 -27.38 -8.07 25.66
CA PRO A 54 -28.01 -6.77 25.55
C PRO A 54 -27.41 -5.86 26.62
N LYS A 55 -26.87 -4.72 26.20
CA LYS A 55 -26.48 -3.68 27.15
C LYS A 55 -27.77 -3.14 27.73
N PHE A 56 -27.99 -3.34 29.03
CA PHE A 56 -29.18 -2.85 29.74
C PHE A 56 -29.13 -1.33 30.04
N GLU A 57 -28.27 -0.59 29.33
CA GLU A 57 -28.16 0.87 29.43
C GLU A 57 -29.37 1.52 28.76
N GLY A 58 -30.05 2.44 29.46
CA GLY A 58 -31.21 3.17 28.93
C GLY A 58 -32.56 2.47 29.10
N LEU A 59 -32.63 1.42 29.91
CA LEU A 59 -33.92 0.84 30.31
C LEU A 59 -34.78 1.88 31.08
N PRO A 60 -36.11 1.88 30.89
CA PRO A 60 -37.04 2.61 31.76
C PRO A 60 -36.79 2.27 33.23
N ALA A 61 -36.94 3.25 34.13
CA ALA A 61 -36.64 3.09 35.55
C ALA A 61 -37.50 2.01 36.25
N ASP A 62 -38.62 1.60 35.64
CA ASP A 62 -39.54 0.55 36.08
C ASP A 62 -39.31 -0.81 35.40
N ALA A 63 -38.37 -0.90 34.45
CA ALA A 63 -38.03 -2.16 33.79
C ALA A 63 -37.20 -3.05 34.72
N SER A 64 -37.83 -4.11 35.22
CA SER A 64 -37.17 -5.11 36.07
C SER A 64 -36.17 -5.94 35.26
N THR A 65 -34.90 -5.97 35.70
CA THR A 65 -33.87 -6.90 35.22
C THR A 65 -33.72 -8.09 36.18
N MET A 66 -34.83 -8.65 36.67
CA MET A 66 -34.80 -9.82 37.56
C MET A 66 -34.26 -11.06 36.82
N PHE A 67 -32.94 -11.22 36.82
CA PHE A 67 -32.24 -12.43 36.36
C PHE A 67 -31.82 -13.35 37.52
N GLU A 68 -31.81 -12.87 38.77
CA GLU A 68 -31.18 -13.59 39.89
C GLU A 68 -32.04 -14.65 40.60
N GLN A 69 -33.28 -14.92 40.18
CA GLN A 69 -34.14 -15.90 40.88
C GLN A 69 -35.00 -16.80 39.97
N LEU A 70 -34.49 -17.21 38.82
CA LEU A 70 -35.10 -18.31 38.06
C LEU A 70 -34.38 -19.64 38.31
N SER A 71 -34.36 -20.08 39.58
CA SER A 71 -34.01 -21.45 39.97
C SER A 71 -35.27 -22.32 40.07
N VAL A 72 -36.01 -22.43 38.97
CA VAL A 72 -36.99 -23.51 38.75
C VAL A 72 -36.85 -23.95 37.29
N THR A 73 -36.20 -25.09 37.07
CA THR A 73 -35.90 -25.65 35.74
C THR A 73 -37.17 -26.26 35.11
N LEU A 74 -38.00 -25.43 34.49
CA LEU A 74 -39.01 -25.87 33.50
C LEU A 74 -38.43 -25.84 32.08
N GLU A 75 -37.61 -24.84 31.79
CA GLU A 75 -37.04 -24.61 30.47
C GLU A 75 -35.73 -25.38 30.30
N GLN A 76 -35.53 -25.98 29.12
CA GLN A 76 -34.36 -26.76 28.77
C GLN A 76 -33.95 -26.49 27.32
N VAL A 77 -32.65 -26.29 27.09
CA VAL A 77 -32.08 -26.35 25.72
C VAL A 77 -31.97 -27.82 25.32
N VAL A 78 -32.60 -28.18 24.20
CA VAL A 78 -32.57 -29.55 23.64
C VAL A 78 -31.68 -29.55 22.41
N GLY A 79 -30.59 -30.33 22.43
CA GLY A 79 -29.59 -30.31 21.35
C GLY A 79 -28.69 -29.07 21.42
N SER A 80 -28.46 -28.41 20.28
CA SER A 80 -27.72 -27.15 20.21
C SER A 80 -28.61 -25.95 20.54
N ASN A 81 -28.04 -24.91 21.16
CA ASN A 81 -28.78 -23.66 21.41
C ASN A 81 -28.99 -22.85 20.11
N ASP A 82 -30.20 -22.82 19.60
CA ASP A 82 -30.55 -22.11 18.35
C ASP A 82 -31.19 -20.74 18.60
N LEU A 83 -31.16 -20.22 19.85
CA LEU A 83 -31.68 -18.89 20.15
C LEU A 83 -30.87 -17.82 19.42
N ARG A 84 -31.57 -16.86 18.81
CA ARG A 84 -31.00 -15.67 18.18
C ARG A 84 -31.75 -14.42 18.70
N PRO A 85 -31.06 -13.29 18.89
CA PRO A 85 -31.70 -12.06 19.33
C PRO A 85 -32.65 -11.55 18.22
N ALA A 86 -33.74 -10.88 18.59
CA ALA A 86 -34.76 -10.47 17.63
C ALA A 86 -34.24 -9.58 16.48
N TRP A 87 -33.26 -8.71 16.76
CA TRP A 87 -32.61 -7.85 15.76
C TRP A 87 -31.92 -8.64 14.64
N TRP A 88 -31.61 -9.92 14.85
CA TRP A 88 -31.04 -10.80 13.84
C TRP A 88 -31.92 -10.90 12.58
N LEU A 89 -33.25 -10.83 12.73
CA LEU A 89 -34.18 -10.82 11.60
C LEU A 89 -34.11 -9.52 10.81
N GLU A 90 -33.84 -8.39 11.46
CA GLU A 90 -33.70 -7.08 10.81
C GLU A 90 -32.43 -7.03 9.95
N GLU A 91 -31.32 -7.55 10.47
CA GLU A 91 -30.06 -7.70 9.72
C GLU A 91 -30.27 -8.61 8.50
N GLY A 92 -30.90 -9.77 8.68
CA GLY A 92 -31.23 -10.68 7.58
C GLY A 92 -32.14 -10.04 6.53
N ALA A 93 -33.14 -9.28 6.96
CA ALA A 93 -34.01 -8.52 6.06
C ALA A 93 -33.20 -7.47 5.27
N ALA A 94 -32.26 -6.77 5.91
CA ALA A 94 -31.38 -5.82 5.24
C ALA A 94 -30.47 -6.50 4.19
N ARG A 95 -29.82 -7.62 4.53
CA ARG A 95 -29.02 -8.42 3.57
C ARG A 95 -29.85 -8.93 2.41
N SER A 96 -31.09 -9.35 2.68
CA SER A 96 -31.99 -9.85 1.64
C SER A 96 -32.25 -8.84 0.53
N ARG A 97 -32.22 -7.53 0.83
CA ARG A 97 -32.47 -6.48 -0.18
C ARG A 97 -31.37 -6.41 -1.23
N ALA A 98 -30.12 -6.72 -0.88
CA ALA A 98 -28.99 -6.75 -1.80
C ALA A 98 -29.00 -7.95 -2.76
N VAL A 99 -29.84 -8.96 -2.50
CA VAL A 99 -30.01 -10.14 -3.35
C VAL A 99 -31.04 -9.88 -4.45
N CYS A 100 -30.72 -10.26 -5.68
CA CYS A 100 -31.57 -10.11 -6.85
C CYS A 100 -31.72 -11.42 -7.62
N LYS A 101 -32.76 -11.47 -8.46
CA LYS A 101 -32.87 -12.48 -9.51
C LYS A 101 -32.13 -12.01 -10.75
N THR A 102 -31.29 -12.86 -11.31
CA THR A 102 -30.57 -12.60 -12.57
C THR A 102 -31.25 -13.36 -13.69
N ASP A 103 -31.79 -12.64 -14.67
CA ASP A 103 -32.33 -13.24 -15.90
C ASP A 103 -31.32 -13.13 -17.02
N ALA A 104 -30.95 -14.27 -17.60
CA ALA A 104 -29.91 -14.39 -18.61
C ALA A 104 -30.43 -15.02 -19.90
N SER A 105 -29.80 -14.64 -21.01
CA SER A 105 -30.14 -15.17 -22.33
C SER A 105 -28.92 -15.19 -23.25
N GLY A 106 -28.88 -16.16 -24.17
CA GLY A 106 -27.76 -16.33 -25.09
C GLY A 106 -27.30 -17.77 -25.14
N VAL A 107 -25.99 -17.97 -25.22
CA VAL A 107 -25.35 -19.30 -25.24
C VAL A 107 -24.84 -19.60 -23.83
N ASP A 108 -25.42 -20.62 -23.19
CA ASP A 108 -25.04 -21.05 -21.83
C ASP A 108 -23.60 -21.63 -21.80
N TYR A 109 -23.09 -21.88 -20.59
CA TYR A 109 -21.76 -22.44 -20.38
C TYR A 109 -21.54 -23.84 -21.00
N LYS A 110 -22.63 -24.52 -21.41
CA LYS A 110 -22.62 -25.81 -22.12
C LYS A 110 -22.77 -25.65 -23.63
N GLY A 111 -22.77 -24.43 -24.16
CA GLY A 111 -22.91 -24.14 -25.59
C GLY A 111 -24.35 -24.18 -26.11
N ARG A 112 -25.36 -24.21 -25.24
CA ARG A 112 -26.78 -24.29 -25.62
C ARG A 112 -27.41 -22.91 -25.64
N SER A 113 -28.18 -22.60 -26.68
CA SER A 113 -28.91 -21.34 -26.77
C SER A 113 -30.23 -21.39 -25.98
N GLY A 114 -30.53 -20.35 -25.19
CA GLY A 114 -31.78 -20.28 -24.44
C GLY A 114 -31.86 -19.09 -23.49
N THR A 115 -32.82 -19.17 -22.57
CA THR A 115 -33.01 -18.26 -21.45
C THR A 115 -33.01 -19.04 -20.15
N TRP A 116 -32.40 -18.50 -19.11
CA TRP A 116 -32.35 -19.10 -17.79
C TRP A 116 -32.32 -18.01 -16.72
N SER A 117 -32.47 -18.41 -15.47
CA SER A 117 -32.35 -17.51 -14.32
C SER A 117 -31.44 -18.09 -13.26
N GLY A 118 -30.81 -17.20 -12.51
CA GLY A 118 -30.04 -17.52 -11.31
C GLY A 118 -30.27 -16.48 -10.22
N SER A 119 -29.59 -16.67 -9.11
CA SER A 119 -29.48 -15.70 -8.04
C SER A 119 -28.21 -14.86 -8.21
N GLY A 120 -28.22 -13.64 -7.70
CA GLY A 120 -27.03 -12.80 -7.62
C GLY A 120 -27.21 -11.77 -6.51
N PHE A 121 -26.13 -11.10 -6.13
CA PHE A 121 -26.18 -10.10 -5.06
C PHE A 121 -25.12 -9.03 -5.22
N LEU A 122 -25.39 -7.85 -4.66
CA LEU A 122 -24.46 -6.73 -4.70
C LEU A 122 -23.37 -6.90 -3.65
N VAL A 123 -22.12 -6.80 -4.09
CA VAL A 123 -20.92 -6.81 -3.23
C VAL A 123 -20.36 -5.41 -3.00
N ALA A 124 -20.72 -4.48 -3.88
CA ALA A 124 -20.46 -3.05 -3.77
C ALA A 124 -21.61 -2.27 -4.42
N PRO A 125 -21.71 -0.93 -4.26
CA PRO A 125 -22.85 -0.15 -4.76
C PRO A 125 -23.21 -0.37 -6.24
N GLY A 126 -22.24 -0.71 -7.10
CA GLY A 126 -22.45 -0.97 -8.53
C GLY A 126 -21.85 -2.29 -9.04
N ILE A 127 -21.56 -3.26 -8.17
CA ILE A 127 -20.92 -4.53 -8.56
C ILE A 127 -21.76 -5.70 -8.07
N LEU A 128 -22.14 -6.58 -9.01
CA LEU A 128 -22.92 -7.79 -8.78
C LEU A 128 -22.01 -9.03 -8.82
N CYS A 129 -22.24 -9.97 -7.91
CA CYS A 129 -21.64 -11.31 -7.89
C CYS A 129 -22.71 -12.37 -8.20
N THR A 130 -22.34 -13.39 -8.99
CA THR A 130 -23.13 -14.61 -9.28
C THR A 130 -22.19 -15.72 -9.79
N ASN A 131 -22.70 -16.87 -10.20
CA ASN A 131 -21.86 -17.93 -10.78
C ASN A 131 -21.48 -17.67 -12.24
N HIS A 132 -20.37 -18.26 -12.67
CA HIS A 132 -20.00 -18.31 -14.09
C HIS A 132 -21.06 -19.01 -14.92
N HIS A 133 -21.61 -20.13 -14.46
CA HIS A 133 -22.63 -20.81 -15.26
C HIS A 133 -23.96 -20.04 -15.37
N VAL A 134 -24.17 -18.99 -14.56
CA VAL A 134 -25.28 -18.03 -14.71
C VAL A 134 -24.90 -16.94 -15.72
N LEU A 135 -23.71 -16.33 -15.57
CA LEU A 135 -23.16 -15.31 -16.47
C LEU A 135 -21.78 -15.71 -16.98
N ASN A 136 -21.74 -16.48 -18.07
CA ASN A 136 -20.54 -17.17 -18.56
C ASN A 136 -19.67 -16.33 -19.53
N SER A 137 -20.17 -15.19 -20.00
CA SER A 137 -19.48 -14.35 -20.99
C SER A 137 -19.95 -12.90 -20.92
N LYS A 138 -19.15 -11.99 -21.48
CA LYS A 138 -19.53 -10.57 -21.63
C LYS A 138 -20.78 -10.43 -22.50
N GLU A 139 -20.91 -11.26 -23.52
CA GLU A 139 -22.05 -11.26 -24.45
C GLU A 139 -23.35 -11.65 -23.75
N VAL A 140 -23.32 -12.68 -22.90
CA VAL A 140 -24.47 -13.08 -22.07
C VAL A 140 -24.76 -11.98 -21.05
N ALA A 141 -23.75 -11.51 -20.31
CA ALA A 141 -23.93 -10.47 -19.30
C ALA A 141 -24.56 -9.18 -19.88
N ALA A 142 -24.13 -8.73 -21.06
CA ALA A 142 -24.68 -7.54 -21.71
C ALA A 142 -26.17 -7.67 -22.09
N ARG A 143 -26.67 -8.90 -22.22
CA ARG A 143 -28.10 -9.20 -22.53
C ARG A 143 -28.92 -9.52 -21.28
N SER A 144 -28.26 -9.74 -20.14
CA SER A 144 -28.87 -10.10 -18.88
C SER A 144 -29.37 -8.89 -18.09
N ARG A 145 -30.23 -9.16 -17.09
CA ARG A 145 -30.81 -8.16 -16.21
C ARG A 145 -30.80 -8.64 -14.76
N ALA A 146 -30.62 -7.72 -13.83
CA ALA A 146 -30.76 -7.94 -12.38
C ALA A 146 -32.08 -7.34 -11.87
N LEU A 147 -32.92 -8.15 -11.23
CA LEU A 147 -34.24 -7.80 -10.72
C LEU A 147 -34.20 -7.77 -9.18
N PHE A 148 -34.14 -6.57 -8.61
CA PHE A 148 -34.18 -6.33 -7.17
C PHE A 148 -35.61 -6.22 -6.66
N ASP A 149 -35.80 -6.56 -5.38
CA ASP A 149 -37.11 -6.68 -4.73
C ASP A 149 -38.10 -7.57 -5.50
N PHE A 150 -37.61 -8.58 -6.24
CA PHE A 150 -38.44 -9.65 -6.80
C PHE A 150 -38.89 -10.63 -5.68
N ALA A 151 -39.68 -10.12 -4.73
CA ALA A 151 -40.08 -10.79 -3.51
C ALA A 151 -41.55 -10.51 -3.17
N ALA A 152 -42.16 -11.37 -2.36
CA ALA A 152 -43.52 -11.18 -1.87
C ALA A 152 -43.58 -10.15 -0.72
N LEU A 153 -44.72 -9.46 -0.61
CA LEU A 153 -45.18 -8.74 0.56
C LEU A 153 -45.94 -9.71 1.49
N THR A 154 -46.23 -9.26 2.71
CA THR A 154 -46.93 -10.08 3.72
C THR A 154 -48.36 -10.46 3.33
N ASP A 155 -48.96 -9.74 2.37
CA ASP A 155 -50.27 -10.04 1.79
C ASP A 155 -50.20 -10.97 0.55
N GLY A 156 -49.00 -11.43 0.18
CA GLY A 156 -48.75 -12.29 -0.97
C GLY A 156 -48.60 -11.55 -2.31
N SER A 157 -48.78 -10.22 -2.35
CA SER A 157 -48.52 -9.43 -3.55
C SER A 157 -47.02 -9.27 -3.81
N VAL A 158 -46.62 -8.99 -5.05
CA VAL A 158 -45.19 -8.81 -5.40
C VAL A 158 -44.77 -7.37 -5.11
N ARG A 159 -43.61 -7.19 -4.49
CA ARG A 159 -42.98 -5.87 -4.30
C ARG A 159 -42.71 -5.18 -5.63
N GLN A 160 -42.51 -3.86 -5.60
CA GLN A 160 -42.12 -3.11 -6.78
C GLN A 160 -40.72 -3.53 -7.26
N VAL A 161 -40.68 -4.28 -8.36
CA VAL A 161 -39.45 -4.84 -8.92
C VAL A 161 -38.65 -3.73 -9.60
N SER A 162 -37.38 -3.59 -9.20
CA SER A 162 -36.43 -2.68 -9.85
C SER A 162 -35.48 -3.46 -10.75
N THR A 163 -35.43 -3.12 -12.04
CA THR A 163 -34.65 -3.86 -13.04
C THR A 163 -33.46 -3.04 -13.52
N PHE A 164 -32.27 -3.62 -13.49
CA PHE A 164 -31.03 -2.98 -13.93
C PHE A 164 -30.34 -3.80 -15.02
N ARG A 165 -29.69 -3.12 -15.97
CA ARG A 165 -28.82 -3.75 -16.97
C ARG A 165 -27.43 -3.98 -16.39
N LEU A 166 -26.76 -5.02 -16.87
CA LEU A 166 -25.37 -5.27 -16.52
C LEU A 166 -24.44 -4.54 -17.50
N ARG A 167 -23.26 -4.14 -17.01
CA ARG A 167 -22.25 -3.34 -17.71
C ARG A 167 -20.90 -4.07 -17.77
N PRO A 168 -20.81 -5.20 -18.51
CA PRO A 168 -19.57 -5.96 -18.63
C PRO A 168 -18.45 -5.22 -19.39
N ASP A 169 -18.76 -4.07 -19.97
CA ASP A 169 -17.82 -3.12 -20.55
C ASP A 169 -17.05 -2.30 -19.50
N LEU A 170 -17.60 -2.14 -18.29
CA LEU A 170 -16.98 -1.38 -17.20
C LEU A 170 -16.22 -2.25 -16.21
N LEU A 171 -16.71 -3.46 -15.95
CA LEU A 171 -16.06 -4.48 -15.13
C LEU A 171 -16.69 -5.83 -15.46
N PHE A 172 -15.86 -6.82 -15.80
CA PHE A 172 -16.31 -8.21 -15.92
C PHE A 172 -15.14 -9.15 -15.68
N TRP A 173 -15.21 -9.87 -14.57
CA TRP A 173 -14.28 -10.93 -14.23
C TRP A 173 -15.05 -12.25 -14.04
N THR A 174 -14.54 -13.34 -14.57
CA THR A 174 -15.20 -14.65 -14.47
C THR A 174 -14.21 -15.80 -14.38
N SER A 175 -14.53 -16.79 -13.56
CA SER A 175 -13.78 -18.03 -13.41
C SER A 175 -14.66 -19.22 -13.83
N PRO A 176 -14.33 -19.97 -14.90
CA PRO A 176 -15.16 -21.04 -15.46
C PRO A 176 -15.40 -22.22 -14.50
N VAL A 177 -16.46 -23.00 -14.74
CA VAL A 177 -16.66 -24.33 -14.12
C VAL A 177 -15.60 -25.32 -14.62
N VAL A 178 -15.18 -26.29 -13.79
CA VAL A 178 -14.40 -27.46 -14.24
C VAL A 178 -15.13 -28.18 -15.36
N ALA A 179 -14.64 -28.04 -16.58
CA ALA A 179 -15.13 -28.82 -17.72
C ALA A 179 -14.63 -30.26 -17.60
N THR A 180 -15.43 -31.22 -18.08
CA THR A 180 -14.99 -32.60 -18.34
C THR A 180 -13.77 -32.56 -19.28
N GLY A 181 -12.57 -32.73 -18.71
CA GLY A 181 -11.29 -32.48 -19.39
C GLY A 181 -10.19 -31.90 -18.51
N GLY A 182 -10.46 -31.64 -17.21
CA GLY A 182 -9.44 -31.30 -16.22
C GLY A 182 -9.00 -29.82 -16.23
N LYS A 183 -9.67 -28.96 -16.99
CA LYS A 183 -9.45 -27.51 -16.94
C LYS A 183 -10.71 -26.81 -16.45
N GLY A 184 -10.68 -26.23 -15.25
CA GLY A 184 -11.58 -25.15 -14.86
C GLY A 184 -11.24 -24.51 -13.54
N GLY A 185 -12.17 -23.72 -13.01
CA GLY A 185 -11.96 -22.84 -11.87
C GLY A 185 -13.21 -22.70 -11.00
N LEU A 186 -13.26 -21.62 -10.24
CA LEU A 186 -14.15 -21.36 -9.11
C LEU A 186 -15.62 -21.03 -9.42
N ASP A 187 -16.11 -21.20 -10.65
CA ASP A 187 -17.51 -20.96 -11.04
C ASP A 187 -18.13 -19.64 -10.50
N VAL A 188 -17.46 -18.51 -10.72
CA VAL A 188 -17.86 -17.20 -10.20
C VAL A 188 -17.75 -16.14 -11.28
N THR A 189 -18.64 -15.15 -11.24
CA THR A 189 -18.62 -13.95 -12.09
C THR A 189 -18.91 -12.70 -11.27
N PHE A 190 -18.05 -11.70 -11.40
CA PHE A 190 -18.32 -10.32 -11.00
C PHE A 190 -18.58 -9.46 -12.22
N VAL A 191 -19.59 -8.60 -12.14
CA VAL A 191 -19.96 -7.70 -13.25
C VAL A 191 -20.47 -6.37 -12.72
N ALA A 192 -20.09 -5.27 -13.37
CA ALA A 192 -20.67 -3.97 -13.05
C ALA A 192 -22.17 -3.92 -13.41
N VAL A 193 -22.92 -3.12 -12.67
CA VAL A 193 -24.35 -2.88 -12.90
C VAL A 193 -24.55 -1.42 -13.30
N GLU A 194 -25.51 -1.16 -14.18
CA GLU A 194 -25.88 0.21 -14.55
C GLU A 194 -26.35 1.01 -13.33
N GLY A 195 -25.71 2.16 -13.08
CA GLY A 195 -25.97 3.01 -11.92
C GLY A 195 -25.26 2.51 -10.65
N GLN A 196 -25.88 2.75 -9.49
CA GLN A 196 -25.41 2.29 -8.17
C GLN A 196 -26.58 1.75 -7.34
N PRO A 197 -27.21 0.62 -7.73
CA PRO A 197 -28.36 0.06 -7.02
C PRO A 197 -28.10 -0.21 -5.52
N GLY A 198 -26.84 -0.45 -5.12
CA GLY A 198 -26.52 -0.69 -3.71
C GLY A 198 -26.70 0.52 -2.81
N SER A 199 -26.78 1.75 -3.34
CA SER A 199 -27.21 2.92 -2.56
C SER A 199 -28.67 2.81 -2.07
N THR A 200 -29.49 2.01 -2.75
CA THR A 200 -30.90 1.76 -2.41
C THR A 200 -31.11 0.42 -1.73
N PHE A 201 -30.44 -0.63 -2.21
CA PHE A 201 -30.64 -2.02 -1.79
C PHE A 201 -29.58 -2.53 -0.79
N GLY A 202 -28.53 -1.74 -0.54
CA GLY A 202 -27.37 -2.17 0.23
C GLY A 202 -26.42 -3.07 -0.58
N SER A 203 -25.34 -3.50 0.08
CA SER A 203 -24.41 -4.49 -0.43
C SER A 203 -23.97 -5.44 0.69
N ILE A 204 -23.48 -6.62 0.32
CA ILE A 204 -22.94 -7.64 1.21
C ILE A 204 -21.40 -7.53 1.15
N PRO A 205 -20.72 -7.17 2.25
CA PRO A 205 -19.27 -7.06 2.28
C PRO A 205 -18.56 -8.37 1.93
N LEU A 206 -17.43 -8.28 1.24
CA LEU A 206 -16.56 -9.42 0.94
C LEU A 206 -15.52 -9.58 2.05
N LEU A 207 -15.39 -10.79 2.58
CA LEU A 207 -14.41 -11.14 3.61
C LEU A 207 -13.40 -12.15 3.05
N ARG A 208 -12.13 -11.97 3.43
CA ARG A 208 -11.00 -12.82 3.00
C ARG A 208 -10.73 -14.03 3.91
N GLN A 209 -11.43 -14.09 5.04
CA GLN A 209 -11.27 -15.10 6.08
C GLN A 209 -11.58 -16.51 5.55
N ALA A 210 -10.69 -17.45 5.83
CA ALA A 210 -10.79 -18.85 5.47
C ALA A 210 -11.55 -19.69 6.51
N PHE A 211 -11.56 -19.25 7.78
CA PHE A 211 -12.21 -19.91 8.92
C PHE A 211 -13.44 -19.15 9.46
N VAL A 212 -14.30 -18.65 8.56
CA VAL A 212 -15.55 -17.94 8.96
C VAL A 212 -16.59 -18.89 9.61
N VAL A 213 -16.45 -20.20 9.39
CA VAL A 213 -17.38 -21.25 9.85
C VAL A 213 -16.64 -22.53 10.17
N ALA A 214 -17.09 -23.27 11.18
CA ALA A 214 -16.66 -24.65 11.44
C ALA A 214 -17.71 -25.67 11.01
N ASP A 215 -17.31 -26.94 11.06
CA ASP A 215 -18.25 -28.05 10.91
C ASP A 215 -19.35 -27.94 11.97
N GLU A 216 -20.57 -28.33 11.59
CA GLU A 216 -21.80 -28.20 12.39
C GLU A 216 -22.39 -26.78 12.56
N ASP A 217 -21.71 -25.73 12.09
CA ASP A 217 -22.27 -24.37 12.07
C ASP A 217 -23.49 -24.25 11.15
N LYS A 218 -24.30 -23.20 11.34
CA LYS A 218 -25.50 -22.94 10.53
C LYS A 218 -25.21 -21.90 9.45
N LEU A 219 -25.67 -22.18 8.23
CA LEU A 219 -25.51 -21.34 7.05
C LEU A 219 -26.85 -20.85 6.49
N ASN A 220 -27.03 -19.55 6.37
CA ASN A 220 -28.25 -18.92 5.88
C ASN A 220 -28.11 -18.59 4.39
N VAL A 221 -29.08 -19.02 3.57
CA VAL A 221 -29.08 -18.79 2.11
C VAL A 221 -30.29 -17.96 1.72
N ILE A 222 -30.07 -16.91 0.93
CA ILE A 222 -31.13 -16.05 0.36
C ILE A 222 -31.10 -16.19 -1.15
N GLN A 223 -32.19 -16.63 -1.77
CA GLN A 223 -32.13 -17.19 -3.12
C GLN A 223 -33.43 -17.02 -3.92
N HIS A 224 -33.33 -17.29 -5.22
CA HIS A 224 -34.44 -17.35 -6.18
C HIS A 224 -34.59 -18.77 -6.75
N PRO A 225 -35.05 -19.74 -5.95
CA PRO A 225 -35.19 -21.13 -6.36
C PRO A 225 -36.23 -21.24 -7.48
N ASN A 226 -35.90 -21.98 -8.53
CA ASN A 226 -36.60 -22.07 -9.82
C ASN A 226 -36.95 -20.72 -10.46
N GLY A 227 -36.20 -19.66 -10.14
CA GLY A 227 -36.50 -18.30 -10.57
C GLY A 227 -37.79 -17.72 -9.94
N ARG A 228 -38.29 -18.32 -8.85
CA ARG A 228 -39.45 -17.83 -8.10
C ARG A 228 -39.13 -16.54 -7.35
N LEU A 229 -40.13 -16.02 -6.64
CA LEU A 229 -39.96 -14.93 -5.69
C LEU A 229 -38.90 -15.33 -4.65
N LYS A 230 -38.21 -14.32 -4.12
CA LYS A 230 -37.12 -14.50 -3.15
C LYS A 230 -37.56 -15.35 -1.96
N GLU A 231 -36.81 -16.39 -1.66
CA GLU A 231 -37.01 -17.32 -0.56
C GLU A 231 -35.72 -17.41 0.29
N VAL A 232 -35.86 -17.82 1.56
CA VAL A 232 -34.75 -17.86 2.53
C VAL A 232 -34.70 -19.23 3.19
N ALA A 233 -33.51 -19.85 3.22
CA ALA A 233 -33.23 -21.08 3.94
C ALA A 233 -32.40 -20.78 5.19
N ILE A 234 -33.02 -20.89 6.37
CA ILE A 234 -32.45 -20.59 7.71
C ILE A 234 -32.66 -21.73 8.71
N ARG A 235 -33.13 -22.89 8.24
CA ARG A 235 -33.40 -24.09 9.05
C ARG A 235 -32.80 -25.30 8.35
N ASN A 236 -32.36 -26.29 9.13
CA ASN A 236 -31.71 -27.52 8.62
C ASN A 236 -30.55 -27.20 7.66
N ASN A 237 -29.69 -26.30 8.11
CA ASN A 237 -28.75 -25.59 7.28
C ASN A 237 -27.29 -25.77 7.72
N THR A 238 -26.91 -27.01 8.03
CA THR A 238 -25.70 -27.34 8.80
C THR A 238 -24.47 -27.54 7.89
N VAL A 239 -23.31 -27.02 8.28
CA VAL A 239 -22.02 -27.36 7.64
C VAL A 239 -21.70 -28.84 7.87
N VAL A 240 -21.44 -29.56 6.78
CA VAL A 240 -21.12 -31.00 6.80
C VAL A 240 -19.62 -31.23 6.67
N PHE A 241 -18.97 -30.44 5.82
CA PHE A 241 -17.55 -30.58 5.51
C PHE A 241 -17.05 -29.29 4.87
N GLN A 242 -15.76 -29.03 4.97
CA GLN A 242 -15.12 -27.95 4.24
C GLN A 242 -13.65 -28.26 3.97
N ASN A 243 -13.11 -27.64 2.93
CA ASN A 243 -11.67 -27.60 2.66
C ASN A 243 -11.24 -26.16 2.31
N THR A 244 -10.04 -25.99 1.73
CA THR A 244 -9.49 -24.69 1.34
C THR A 244 -10.34 -23.97 0.27
N GLN A 245 -11.08 -24.71 -0.56
CA GLN A 245 -11.79 -24.19 -1.72
C GLN A 245 -13.30 -24.11 -1.54
N VAL A 246 -13.89 -25.14 -0.94
CA VAL A 246 -15.34 -25.35 -0.91
C VAL A 246 -15.85 -25.66 0.48
N ILE A 247 -17.13 -25.37 0.66
CA ILE A 247 -17.92 -25.76 1.83
C ILE A 247 -19.11 -26.62 1.39
N HIS A 248 -19.31 -27.73 2.09
CA HIS A 248 -20.47 -28.61 1.96
C HIS A 248 -21.42 -28.37 3.11
N TYR A 249 -22.70 -28.19 2.80
CA TYR A 249 -23.70 -27.89 3.81
C TYR A 249 -25.07 -28.45 3.42
N GLU A 250 -25.82 -28.89 4.42
CA GLU A 250 -27.23 -29.20 4.26
C GLU A 250 -28.00 -27.89 4.11
N SER A 251 -28.94 -27.80 3.17
CA SER A 251 -29.89 -26.69 3.01
C SER A 251 -30.86 -27.03 1.89
N ASP A 252 -32.06 -26.42 1.89
CA ASP A 252 -32.98 -26.55 0.77
C ASP A 252 -32.57 -25.61 -0.37
N THR A 253 -32.19 -26.16 -1.52
CA THR A 253 -31.91 -25.40 -2.75
C THR A 253 -32.55 -26.08 -3.97
N GLU A 254 -32.93 -25.29 -4.97
CA GLU A 254 -33.45 -25.78 -6.25
C GLU A 254 -32.74 -25.07 -7.42
N ALA A 255 -32.89 -25.57 -8.66
CA ALA A 255 -32.32 -24.92 -9.85
C ALA A 255 -32.65 -23.42 -9.88
N GLY A 256 -31.71 -22.52 -10.18
CA GLY A 256 -31.91 -21.06 -10.07
C GLY A 256 -31.46 -20.46 -8.72
N SER A 257 -31.18 -21.29 -7.72
CA SER A 257 -30.48 -20.88 -6.49
C SER A 257 -29.00 -20.56 -6.73
N SER A 258 -28.43 -21.04 -7.83
CA SER A 258 -27.07 -20.76 -8.27
C SER A 258 -26.75 -19.27 -8.21
N GLY A 259 -25.69 -18.92 -7.49
CA GLY A 259 -25.20 -17.56 -7.32
C GLY A 259 -25.74 -16.88 -6.07
N ALA A 260 -26.48 -17.62 -5.23
CA ALA A 260 -26.96 -17.13 -3.95
C ALA A 260 -25.80 -16.96 -2.94
N PRO A 261 -25.85 -15.90 -2.11
CA PRO A 261 -24.93 -15.76 -0.99
C PRO A 261 -25.23 -16.79 0.08
N VAL A 262 -24.19 -17.47 0.55
CA VAL A 262 -24.21 -18.37 1.70
C VAL A 262 -23.54 -17.64 2.86
N MET A 263 -24.30 -17.40 3.93
CA MET A 263 -23.84 -16.59 5.06
C MET A 263 -23.86 -17.38 6.37
N ASN A 264 -23.04 -17.03 7.35
CA ASN A 264 -23.14 -17.61 8.69
C ASN A 264 -24.27 -16.97 9.52
N ASP A 265 -24.37 -17.32 10.81
CA ASP A 265 -25.36 -16.72 11.72
C ASP A 265 -25.07 -15.27 12.13
N GLY A 266 -23.87 -14.76 11.84
CA GLY A 266 -23.55 -13.34 11.88
C GLY A 266 -24.03 -12.56 10.65
N TRP A 267 -24.67 -13.22 9.68
CA TRP A 267 -24.99 -12.68 8.35
C TRP A 267 -23.75 -12.27 7.54
N GLU A 268 -22.62 -12.92 7.81
CA GLU A 268 -21.36 -12.69 7.12
C GLU A 268 -21.24 -13.62 5.92
N LEU A 269 -20.75 -13.11 4.79
CA LEU A 269 -20.65 -13.87 3.56
C LEU A 269 -19.50 -14.88 3.64
N VAL A 270 -19.83 -16.16 3.50
CA VAL A 270 -18.89 -17.29 3.60
C VAL A 270 -18.57 -17.85 2.23
N ALA A 271 -19.61 -18.13 1.44
CA ALA A 271 -19.48 -18.84 0.18
C ALA A 271 -20.51 -18.40 -0.86
N LEU A 272 -20.23 -18.73 -2.12
CA LEU A 272 -21.12 -18.60 -3.25
C LEU A 272 -21.72 -19.97 -3.58
N HIS A 273 -23.04 -20.13 -3.44
CA HIS A 273 -23.69 -21.40 -3.78
C HIS A 273 -23.59 -21.68 -5.28
N HIS A 274 -23.09 -22.86 -5.67
CA HIS A 274 -22.86 -23.17 -7.08
C HIS A 274 -23.32 -24.57 -7.53
N ALA A 275 -23.38 -25.55 -6.62
CA ALA A 275 -23.73 -26.93 -6.96
C ALA A 275 -24.38 -27.69 -5.81
N ALA A 276 -24.91 -28.87 -6.13
CA ALA A 276 -25.29 -29.90 -5.16
C ALA A 276 -24.45 -31.16 -5.41
N LYS A 277 -23.90 -31.74 -4.35
CA LYS A 277 -23.00 -32.90 -4.38
C LYS A 277 -23.35 -33.88 -3.26
N ASP A 278 -23.57 -35.15 -3.63
CA ASP A 278 -23.77 -36.27 -2.69
C ASP A 278 -24.76 -36.01 -1.54
N LYS A 279 -25.93 -35.43 -1.85
CA LYS A 279 -27.02 -35.04 -0.93
C LYS A 279 -26.76 -33.81 -0.05
N SER A 280 -25.68 -33.08 -0.29
CA SER A 280 -25.38 -31.77 0.30
C SER A 280 -25.27 -30.69 -0.77
N ASN A 281 -25.33 -29.42 -0.37
CA ASN A 281 -25.00 -28.29 -1.23
C ASN A 281 -23.51 -28.00 -1.16
N GLU A 282 -22.94 -27.50 -2.25
CA GLU A 282 -21.56 -27.05 -2.35
C GLU A 282 -21.53 -25.55 -2.63
N GLY A 283 -20.75 -24.83 -1.84
CA GLY A 283 -20.46 -23.40 -2.01
C GLY A 283 -18.96 -23.17 -2.21
N ILE A 284 -18.61 -22.25 -3.10
CA ILE A 284 -17.22 -21.82 -3.30
C ILE A 284 -16.88 -20.77 -2.24
N LYS A 285 -15.81 -20.98 -1.49
CA LYS A 285 -15.38 -20.05 -0.43
C LYS A 285 -14.92 -18.71 -1.01
N PHE A 286 -15.28 -17.61 -0.35
CA PHE A 286 -14.80 -16.29 -0.74
C PHE A 286 -13.29 -16.09 -0.51
N SER A 287 -12.68 -16.79 0.44
CA SER A 287 -11.21 -16.85 0.60
C SER A 287 -10.52 -17.40 -0.66
N ALA A 288 -11.03 -18.50 -1.22
CA ALA A 288 -10.51 -19.08 -2.46
C ALA A 288 -10.70 -18.15 -3.68
N ILE A 289 -11.83 -17.44 -3.75
CA ILE A 289 -12.07 -16.42 -4.79
C ILE A 289 -11.08 -15.27 -4.66
N ALA A 290 -10.80 -14.81 -3.43
CA ALA A 290 -9.81 -13.77 -3.18
C ALA A 290 -8.40 -14.20 -3.60
N ALA A 291 -7.99 -15.43 -3.30
CA ALA A 291 -6.71 -15.99 -3.73
C ALA A 291 -6.58 -16.03 -5.27
N ALA A 292 -7.64 -16.43 -5.98
CA ALA A 292 -7.64 -16.41 -7.44
C ALA A 292 -7.52 -14.99 -8.03
N LEU A 293 -8.24 -14.01 -7.45
CA LEU A 293 -8.14 -12.61 -7.83
C LEU A 293 -6.74 -12.05 -7.57
N GLU A 294 -6.11 -12.38 -6.44
CA GLU A 294 -4.75 -11.96 -6.09
C GLU A 294 -3.71 -12.48 -7.09
N LEU A 295 -3.78 -13.77 -7.44
CA LEU A 295 -2.90 -14.37 -8.45
C LEU A 295 -3.07 -13.73 -9.84
N GLU A 296 -4.29 -13.38 -10.24
CA GLU A 296 -4.53 -12.70 -11.52
C GLU A 296 -4.11 -11.23 -11.51
N ALA A 297 -4.33 -10.53 -10.39
CA ALA A 297 -3.90 -9.14 -10.21
C ALA A 297 -2.38 -9.01 -10.36
N GLN A 298 -1.61 -9.95 -9.81
CA GLN A 298 -0.15 -10.02 -9.96
C GLN A 298 0.31 -10.17 -11.43
N THR A 299 -0.53 -10.73 -12.31
CA THR A 299 -0.25 -10.83 -13.75
C THR A 299 -0.68 -9.60 -14.55
N GLY A 300 -1.18 -8.55 -13.88
CA GLY A 300 -1.61 -7.29 -14.48
C GLY A 300 -3.11 -7.20 -14.82
N ASN A 301 -3.94 -8.10 -14.31
CA ASN A 301 -5.40 -8.02 -14.53
C ASN A 301 -6.03 -6.90 -13.68
N ALA A 302 -6.37 -5.78 -14.33
CA ALA A 302 -6.92 -4.60 -13.67
C ALA A 302 -8.31 -4.82 -13.02
N ASP A 303 -9.17 -5.65 -13.62
CA ASP A 303 -10.48 -5.98 -13.03
C ASP A 303 -10.29 -6.83 -11.77
N ALA A 304 -9.32 -7.76 -11.78
CA ALA A 304 -8.99 -8.56 -10.61
C ALA A 304 -8.42 -7.71 -9.46
N ALA A 305 -7.50 -6.79 -9.76
CA ALA A 305 -6.94 -5.86 -8.77
C ALA A 305 -8.03 -4.99 -8.12
N ARG A 306 -8.93 -4.42 -8.93
CA ARG A 306 -10.05 -3.60 -8.44
C ARG A 306 -11.06 -4.39 -7.60
N LEU A 307 -11.28 -5.67 -7.91
CA LEU A 307 -12.15 -6.53 -7.11
C LEU A 307 -11.49 -6.94 -5.79
N LEU A 308 -10.16 -7.15 -5.79
CA LEU A 308 -9.41 -7.51 -4.59
C LEU A 308 -9.47 -6.40 -3.53
N GLU A 309 -9.48 -5.12 -3.94
CA GLU A 309 -9.67 -3.96 -3.05
C GLU A 309 -11.01 -3.98 -2.27
N LEU A 310 -12.00 -4.77 -2.72
CA LEU A 310 -13.29 -4.90 -2.02
C LEU A 310 -13.26 -5.91 -0.87
N PHE A 311 -12.25 -6.78 -0.81
CA PHE A 311 -12.13 -7.79 0.25
C PHE A 311 -11.50 -7.19 1.50
N ALA A 312 -12.12 -7.43 2.66
CA ALA A 312 -11.59 -7.08 3.97
C ALA A 312 -11.11 -8.32 4.75
N GLY A 313 -10.22 -8.13 5.72
CA GLY A 313 -9.65 -9.20 6.55
C GLY A 313 -8.43 -9.91 5.96
N THR A 314 -7.95 -10.95 6.63
CA THR A 314 -6.84 -11.83 6.19
C THR A 314 -7.33 -13.23 5.85
N ASP A 315 -6.54 -13.95 5.07
CA ASP A 315 -6.75 -15.35 4.76
C ASP A 315 -5.84 -16.19 5.69
N GLU A 316 -6.41 -16.80 6.72
CA GLU A 316 -5.61 -17.51 7.73
C GLU A 316 -4.92 -18.77 7.18
N LEU A 317 -5.41 -19.33 6.06
CA LEU A 317 -4.78 -20.48 5.40
C LEU A 317 -3.53 -20.08 4.60
N ALA A 318 -3.54 -18.90 3.99
CA ALA A 318 -2.38 -18.37 3.26
C ALA A 318 -1.51 -17.42 4.12
N GLY A 319 -1.89 -17.20 5.38
CA GLY A 319 -1.23 -16.28 6.31
C GLY A 319 -1.41 -14.81 5.93
N PHE A 320 -0.77 -13.92 6.69
CA PHE A 320 -0.91 -12.47 6.49
C PHE A 320 -0.54 -12.02 5.07
N PHE A 321 0.51 -12.60 4.47
CA PHE A 321 0.99 -12.24 3.13
C PHE A 321 0.19 -12.89 2.00
N GLY A 322 -0.72 -13.82 2.30
CA GLY A 322 -1.49 -14.53 1.28
C GLY A 322 -0.58 -15.30 0.31
N THR A 323 -0.92 -15.24 -0.97
CA THR A 323 -0.19 -15.95 -2.04
C THR A 323 1.00 -15.15 -2.61
N LEU A 324 1.32 -14.00 -2.00
CA LEU A 324 2.40 -13.13 -2.45
C LEU A 324 3.76 -13.86 -2.37
N GLY A 325 4.52 -13.83 -3.47
CA GLY A 325 5.85 -14.47 -3.56
C GLY A 325 5.83 -15.96 -3.90
N ARG A 326 4.69 -16.66 -3.80
CA ARG A 326 4.60 -18.11 -4.07
C ARG A 326 4.58 -18.41 -5.58
N ALA A 327 5.44 -19.32 -6.01
CA ALA A 327 5.46 -19.82 -7.37
C ALA A 327 4.33 -20.84 -7.59
N VAL A 328 3.42 -20.54 -8.53
CA VAL A 328 2.36 -21.46 -8.96
C VAL A 328 2.76 -22.10 -10.30
N VAL A 329 2.67 -23.43 -10.40
CA VAL A 329 2.99 -24.17 -11.63
C VAL A 329 2.06 -23.70 -12.76
N GLN A 330 2.62 -23.10 -13.82
CA GLN A 330 1.85 -22.43 -14.90
C GLN A 330 0.95 -23.36 -15.75
N ASN A 331 0.97 -24.67 -15.53
CA ASN A 331 0.29 -25.64 -16.40
C ASN A 331 -1.08 -26.13 -15.89
N ASP A 332 -1.46 -25.82 -14.66
CA ASP A 332 -2.63 -26.42 -14.03
C ASP A 332 -3.84 -25.49 -13.95
N SER A 333 -5.01 -26.11 -13.77
CA SER A 333 -6.32 -25.46 -13.83
C SER A 333 -6.49 -24.37 -12.76
N GLY A 334 -7.44 -23.44 -12.96
CA GLY A 334 -7.66 -22.33 -12.01
C GLY A 334 -7.94 -22.78 -10.57
N MET A 335 -8.48 -23.99 -10.36
CA MET A 335 -8.62 -24.60 -9.03
C MET A 335 -7.31 -25.11 -8.45
N GLU A 336 -6.51 -25.85 -9.22
CA GLU A 336 -5.21 -26.39 -8.77
C GLU A 336 -4.24 -25.27 -8.43
N ARG A 337 -4.26 -24.16 -9.18
CA ARG A 337 -3.48 -22.96 -8.87
C ARG A 337 -3.75 -22.38 -7.48
N VAL A 338 -5.01 -22.40 -7.02
CA VAL A 338 -5.39 -21.93 -5.68
C VAL A 338 -4.92 -22.92 -4.61
N VAL A 339 -5.01 -24.24 -4.89
CA VAL A 339 -4.54 -25.30 -3.98
C VAL A 339 -3.02 -25.26 -3.82
N ASP A 340 -2.28 -25.13 -4.91
CA ASP A 340 -0.82 -25.04 -4.90
C ASP A 340 -0.36 -23.81 -4.11
N ALA A 341 -1.06 -22.68 -4.27
CA ALA A 341 -0.75 -21.48 -3.51
C ALA A 341 -1.02 -21.64 -2.00
N TYR A 342 -2.01 -22.43 -1.59
CA TYR A 342 -2.24 -22.78 -0.18
C TYR A 342 -1.28 -23.85 0.35
N ASN A 343 -0.76 -24.73 -0.50
CA ASN A 343 0.14 -25.81 -0.10
C ASN A 343 1.64 -25.44 -0.17
N GLY A 344 1.98 -24.21 -0.59
CA GLY A 344 3.35 -23.72 -0.76
C GLY A 344 4.08 -23.35 0.54
N ASP A 345 3.81 -24.01 1.66
CA ASP A 345 4.42 -23.75 2.99
C ASP A 345 5.96 -23.94 3.03
N ASP A 346 6.55 -24.50 1.96
CA ASP A 346 8.00 -24.67 1.83
C ASP A 346 8.65 -23.60 0.94
N GLN A 347 7.89 -22.64 0.41
CA GLN A 347 8.37 -21.61 -0.53
C GLN A 347 8.73 -20.29 0.15
N ASP A 348 8.25 -20.07 1.37
CA ASP A 348 8.47 -18.84 2.12
C ASP A 348 8.78 -19.10 3.61
N LEU A 349 9.35 -18.08 4.26
CA LEU A 349 9.53 -18.01 5.70
C LEU A 349 8.99 -16.68 6.22
N ASP A 350 7.97 -16.74 7.09
CA ASP A 350 7.32 -15.56 7.64
C ASP A 350 7.78 -15.25 9.07
N ILE A 351 8.21 -14.01 9.30
CA ILE A 351 8.77 -13.53 10.57
C ILE A 351 8.01 -12.29 11.03
N GLY A 352 7.53 -12.29 12.27
CA GLY A 352 6.87 -11.14 12.91
C GLY A 352 7.66 -10.59 14.09
N PHE A 353 7.71 -9.27 14.22
CA PHE A 353 8.25 -8.54 15.36
C PHE A 353 7.14 -7.75 16.03
N TRP A 354 6.91 -7.96 17.33
CA TRP A 354 5.79 -7.30 18.01
C TRP A 354 6.09 -6.96 19.48
N ASN A 355 6.00 -5.67 19.82
CA ASN A 355 5.86 -5.24 21.21
C ASN A 355 4.43 -5.50 21.68
N ILE A 356 4.23 -6.45 22.60
CA ILE A 356 2.90 -6.83 23.10
C ILE A 356 2.46 -5.94 24.30
N GLU A 357 3.36 -5.07 24.78
CA GLU A 357 3.15 -4.14 25.89
C GLU A 357 2.84 -4.87 27.22
N TRP A 358 3.77 -4.92 28.17
CA TRP A 358 3.58 -5.57 29.48
C TRP A 358 3.15 -7.05 29.46
N PHE A 359 3.37 -7.78 28.37
CA PHE A 359 2.95 -9.19 28.29
C PHE A 359 3.60 -10.02 29.39
N ASN A 360 4.85 -9.73 29.74
CA ASN A 360 5.55 -10.35 30.85
C ASN A 360 4.78 -10.33 32.20
N LYS A 361 3.95 -9.30 32.46
CA LYS A 361 3.16 -9.14 33.70
C LYS A 361 1.67 -9.40 33.53
N ARG A 362 1.13 -9.16 32.34
CA ARG A 362 -0.32 -9.21 32.05
C ARG A 362 -0.68 -10.34 31.10
N TRP A 363 0.18 -11.33 30.91
CA TRP A 363 -0.06 -12.39 29.95
C TRP A 363 -1.33 -13.17 30.25
N GLN A 364 -1.72 -13.37 31.50
CA GLN A 364 -2.95 -14.10 31.83
C GLN A 364 -4.20 -13.40 31.27
N ASP A 365 -4.22 -12.06 31.27
CA ASP A 365 -5.32 -11.26 30.71
C ASP A 365 -5.26 -11.22 29.18
N LYS A 366 -4.05 -11.22 28.61
CA LYS A 366 -3.82 -11.00 27.17
C LYS A 366 -3.72 -12.30 26.36
N LEU A 367 -3.60 -13.46 27.01
CA LEU A 367 -3.23 -14.74 26.41
C LEU A 367 -4.09 -15.11 25.20
N ASP A 368 -5.41 -15.15 25.39
CA ASP A 368 -6.36 -15.56 24.34
C ASP A 368 -6.33 -14.59 23.15
N SER A 369 -6.22 -13.28 23.43
CA SER A 369 -6.23 -12.25 22.39
C SER A 369 -4.95 -12.26 21.55
N VAL A 370 -3.79 -12.46 22.20
CA VAL A 370 -2.49 -12.62 21.54
C VAL A 370 -2.47 -13.91 20.72
N ALA A 371 -2.96 -15.02 21.27
CA ALA A 371 -3.01 -16.31 20.57
C ALA A 371 -3.87 -16.24 19.31
N ARG A 372 -5.03 -15.58 19.39
CA ARG A 372 -5.92 -15.36 18.25
C ARG A 372 -5.22 -14.63 17.11
N ILE A 373 -4.51 -13.54 17.43
CA ILE A 373 -3.73 -12.77 16.45
C ILE A 373 -2.66 -13.65 15.78
N ILE A 374 -1.95 -14.47 16.55
CA ILE A 374 -0.90 -15.35 16.03
C ILE A 374 -1.47 -16.39 15.07
N VAL A 375 -2.64 -16.95 15.39
CA VAL A 375 -3.33 -17.91 14.51
C VAL A 375 -3.86 -17.24 13.25
N GLU A 376 -4.44 -16.03 13.37
CA GLU A 376 -4.92 -15.27 12.21
C GLU A 376 -3.79 -14.92 11.23
N MET A 377 -2.59 -14.64 11.74
CA MET A 377 -1.43 -14.29 10.91
C MET A 377 -0.71 -15.50 10.33
N ASN A 378 -0.72 -16.63 11.05
CA ASN A 378 -0.12 -17.90 10.64
C ASN A 378 1.35 -17.77 10.17
N LEU A 379 2.19 -17.06 10.94
CA LEU A 379 3.62 -16.89 10.64
C LEU A 379 4.46 -18.03 11.22
N ASP A 380 5.67 -18.23 10.69
CA ASP A 380 6.60 -19.26 11.15
C ASP A 380 7.39 -18.86 12.40
N VAL A 381 7.80 -17.59 12.49
CA VAL A 381 8.65 -17.07 13.57
C VAL A 381 8.06 -15.78 14.14
N TRP A 382 8.05 -15.69 15.46
CA TRP A 382 7.63 -14.52 16.22
C TRP A 382 8.72 -14.05 17.16
N VAL A 383 9.02 -12.76 17.10
CA VAL A 383 9.90 -12.05 18.02
C VAL A 383 9.05 -11.11 18.86
N PHE A 384 8.94 -11.40 20.15
CA PHE A 384 8.15 -10.61 21.07
C PHE A 384 9.02 -9.67 21.90
N VAL A 385 8.57 -8.43 21.98
CA VAL A 385 9.13 -7.38 22.84
C VAL A 385 8.18 -7.16 24.03
N GLU A 386 8.77 -6.86 25.20
CA GLU A 386 8.07 -6.78 26.50
C GLU A 386 7.44 -8.09 26.98
N SER A 387 8.09 -9.21 26.66
CA SER A 387 7.67 -10.54 27.07
C SER A 387 8.55 -11.12 28.19
N SER A 388 8.22 -12.34 28.63
CA SER A 388 9.03 -13.21 29.49
C SER A 388 8.99 -14.65 28.97
N LEU A 389 9.93 -15.47 29.42
CA LEU A 389 9.98 -16.89 29.07
C LEU A 389 8.66 -17.58 29.48
N GLU A 390 8.24 -17.40 30.74
CA GLU A 390 7.00 -17.98 31.27
C GLU A 390 5.77 -17.59 30.44
N ALA A 391 5.62 -16.30 30.13
CA ALA A 391 4.50 -15.79 29.35
C ALA A 391 4.47 -16.38 27.93
N THR A 392 5.63 -16.44 27.28
CA THR A 392 5.74 -16.94 25.90
C THR A 392 5.55 -18.46 25.84
N GLU A 393 6.06 -19.21 26.81
CA GLU A 393 5.78 -20.64 26.91
C GLU A 393 4.31 -20.94 27.21
N ALA A 394 3.65 -20.11 28.04
CA ALA A 394 2.22 -20.22 28.28
C ALA A 394 1.41 -19.99 27.00
N LEU A 395 1.81 -19.01 26.20
CA LEU A 395 1.25 -18.74 24.88
C LEU A 395 1.44 -19.91 23.92
N ALA A 396 2.66 -20.45 23.80
CA ALA A 396 2.96 -21.64 23.00
C ALA A 396 2.07 -22.83 23.38
N ARG A 397 1.98 -23.15 24.68
CA ARG A 397 1.10 -24.23 25.18
C ARG A 397 -0.37 -23.96 24.90
N HIS A 398 -0.81 -22.71 25.01
CA HIS A 398 -2.19 -22.33 24.73
C HIS A 398 -2.52 -22.45 23.23
N LEU A 399 -1.60 -22.08 22.34
CA LEU A 399 -1.72 -22.30 20.89
C LEU A 399 -1.81 -23.79 20.54
N GLU A 400 -1.00 -24.64 21.17
CA GLU A 400 -1.05 -26.09 20.95
C GLU A 400 -2.34 -26.71 21.50
N THR A 401 -2.79 -26.31 22.69
CA THR A 401 -3.92 -26.97 23.37
C THR A 401 -5.29 -26.43 22.96
N SER A 402 -5.44 -25.11 22.86
CA SER A 402 -6.73 -24.46 22.58
C SER A 402 -6.99 -24.27 21.09
N TYR A 403 -5.94 -24.11 20.29
CA TYR A 403 -6.06 -23.89 18.84
C TYR A 403 -5.61 -25.09 18.01
N GLN A 404 -5.13 -26.18 18.65
CA GLN A 404 -4.65 -27.39 17.97
C GLN A 404 -3.61 -27.10 16.88
N THR A 405 -2.78 -26.08 17.11
CA THR A 405 -1.75 -25.64 16.16
C THR A 405 -0.53 -26.57 16.18
N LYS A 406 0.42 -26.29 15.29
CA LYS A 406 1.73 -26.94 15.21
C LYS A 406 2.51 -26.75 16.52
N SER A 407 3.55 -27.57 16.76
CA SER A 407 4.34 -27.45 17.99
C SER A 407 5.29 -26.25 17.94
N TRP A 408 5.36 -25.50 19.04
CA TRP A 408 6.11 -24.26 19.13
C TRP A 408 7.38 -24.40 19.98
N GLY A 409 8.48 -23.84 19.51
CA GLY A 409 9.72 -23.65 20.27
C GLY A 409 9.73 -22.24 20.87
N VAL A 410 10.37 -22.09 22.03
CA VAL A 410 10.51 -20.80 22.71
C VAL A 410 11.93 -20.63 23.24
N LEU A 411 12.52 -19.46 23.00
CA LEU A 411 13.78 -19.03 23.60
C LEU A 411 13.64 -17.61 24.14
N ALA A 412 14.33 -17.35 25.26
CA ALA A 412 14.42 -16.04 25.87
C ALA A 412 15.78 -15.40 25.55
N SER A 413 15.84 -14.07 25.50
CA SER A 413 17.10 -13.38 25.25
C SER A 413 18.10 -13.51 26.39
N GLN A 414 17.60 -13.74 27.60
CA GLN A 414 18.41 -13.83 28.80
C GLN A 414 17.65 -14.58 29.89
N ASP A 415 18.38 -15.19 30.81
CA ASP A 415 17.80 -15.70 32.05
C ASP A 415 17.40 -14.51 32.94
N ALA A 416 16.10 -14.41 33.21
CA ALA A 416 15.50 -13.30 33.94
C ALA A 416 14.20 -13.74 34.64
N ALA A 417 13.92 -13.12 35.80
CA ALA A 417 12.64 -13.29 36.48
C ALA A 417 11.47 -12.83 35.60
N SER A 418 10.32 -13.50 35.71
CA SER A 418 9.15 -13.29 34.83
C SER A 418 8.65 -11.84 34.78
N GLU A 419 8.73 -11.10 35.90
CA GLU A 419 8.38 -9.69 35.99
C GLU A 419 9.33 -8.72 35.27
N ARG A 420 10.53 -9.18 34.86
CA ARG A 420 11.45 -8.40 34.04
C ARG A 420 11.06 -8.55 32.57
N GLN A 421 10.85 -7.42 31.90
CA GLN A 421 10.66 -7.42 30.45
C GLN A 421 11.95 -7.89 29.79
N ILE A 422 11.84 -8.79 28.83
CA ILE A 422 12.91 -9.25 27.95
C ILE A 422 12.36 -9.36 26.51
N THR A 423 13.19 -9.80 25.58
CA THR A 423 12.71 -10.26 24.27
C THR A 423 12.67 -11.78 24.25
N THR A 424 11.71 -12.35 23.53
CA THR A 424 11.58 -13.79 23.34
C THR A 424 11.37 -14.10 21.86
N VAL A 425 11.82 -15.28 21.44
CA VAL A 425 11.59 -15.81 20.09
C VAL A 425 10.74 -17.07 20.24
N MET A 426 9.66 -17.14 19.48
CA MET A 426 8.78 -18.29 19.38
C MET A 426 8.69 -18.72 17.92
N TRP A 427 8.83 -20.01 17.63
CA TRP A 427 8.83 -20.48 16.23
C TRP A 427 8.15 -21.83 16.06
N ASN A 428 7.63 -22.07 14.86
CA ASN A 428 7.05 -23.35 14.49
C ASN A 428 8.16 -24.39 14.28
N LYS A 429 8.20 -25.41 15.14
CA LYS A 429 9.25 -26.45 15.12
C LYS A 429 9.15 -27.40 13.92
N SER A 430 8.04 -27.39 13.19
CA SER A 430 7.87 -28.26 12.03
C SER A 430 8.57 -27.72 10.78
N SER A 431 8.70 -26.39 10.65
CA SER A 431 9.29 -25.71 9.49
C SER A 431 10.62 -25.02 9.81
N VAL A 432 10.83 -24.60 11.07
CA VAL A 432 11.97 -23.77 11.46
C VAL A 432 12.74 -24.37 12.61
N GLY A 433 14.07 -24.30 12.51
CA GLY A 433 15.00 -24.49 13.62
C GLY A 433 15.50 -23.14 14.12
N VAL A 434 15.52 -22.96 15.44
CA VAL A 434 16.13 -21.78 16.07
C VAL A 434 17.04 -22.25 17.20
N ALA A 435 18.28 -21.76 17.21
CA ALA A 435 19.28 -22.07 18.24
C ALA A 435 19.88 -20.79 18.80
N ALA A 436 19.99 -20.69 20.13
CA ALA A 436 20.72 -19.60 20.76
C ALA A 436 22.22 -19.75 20.50
N LYS A 437 22.87 -18.65 20.11
CA LYS A 437 24.32 -18.54 19.94
C LYS A 437 24.89 -17.59 20.98
N THR A 438 26.14 -17.80 21.34
CA THR A 438 26.87 -16.92 22.26
C THR A 438 27.65 -15.90 21.46
N TRP A 439 27.52 -14.62 21.82
CA TRP A 439 28.40 -13.58 21.29
C TRP A 439 29.87 -13.87 21.68
N PRO A 440 30.85 -13.55 20.81
CA PRO A 440 32.26 -13.62 21.21
C PRO A 440 32.51 -12.82 22.49
N GLU A 441 33.44 -13.27 23.34
CA GLU A 441 33.72 -12.63 24.64
C GLU A 441 34.00 -11.13 24.50
N LYS A 442 34.66 -10.73 23.41
CA LYS A 442 34.93 -9.33 23.07
C LYS A 442 33.63 -8.52 22.88
N VAL A 443 32.67 -9.05 22.12
CA VAL A 443 31.38 -8.42 21.86
C VAL A 443 30.48 -8.46 23.09
N GLU A 444 30.50 -9.57 23.84
CA GLU A 444 29.76 -9.71 25.09
C GLU A 444 30.12 -8.60 26.09
N ARG A 445 31.41 -8.26 26.19
CA ARG A 445 31.88 -7.14 27.03
C ARG A 445 31.31 -5.80 26.57
N TRP A 446 31.11 -5.59 25.27
CA TRP A 446 30.51 -4.36 24.73
C TRP A 446 29.06 -4.19 25.17
N PHE A 447 28.27 -5.27 25.20
CA PHE A 447 26.86 -5.20 25.60
C PHE A 447 26.65 -5.01 27.11
N GLN A 448 27.70 -5.17 27.92
CA GLN A 448 27.67 -4.88 29.36
C GLN A 448 28.10 -3.44 29.70
N VAL A 449 28.45 -2.63 28.70
CA VAL A 449 28.92 -1.25 28.89
C VAL A 449 27.83 -0.36 29.49
N ASP A 450 28.25 0.52 30.40
CA ASP A 450 27.44 1.56 31.00
C ASP A 450 27.84 2.93 30.45
N SER A 451 26.86 3.79 30.14
CA SER A 451 27.11 5.10 29.54
C SER A 451 28.04 6.00 30.38
N ARG A 452 28.11 5.77 31.70
CA ARG A 452 29.04 6.46 32.63
C ARG A 452 30.53 6.22 32.35
N GLN A 453 30.86 5.16 31.62
CA GLN A 453 32.27 4.86 31.31
C GLN A 453 32.87 5.83 30.28
N PHE A 454 32.07 6.76 29.76
CA PHE A 454 32.44 7.76 28.75
C PHE A 454 32.32 9.21 29.25
N ASP A 455 32.26 9.43 30.57
CA ASP A 455 32.06 10.75 31.19
C ASP A 455 33.12 11.82 30.76
N ASP A 456 34.32 11.40 30.36
CA ASP A 456 35.40 12.29 29.86
C ASP A 456 35.09 12.93 28.48
N LEU A 457 34.05 12.46 27.77
CA LEU A 457 33.65 12.98 26.46
C LEU A 457 32.66 14.15 26.53
N GLY A 458 32.27 14.60 27.73
CA GLY A 458 31.38 15.76 27.92
C GLY A 458 29.95 15.56 27.40
N LEU A 459 29.53 14.30 27.23
CA LEU A 459 28.20 13.93 26.75
C LEU A 459 27.22 13.90 27.93
N GLU A 460 26.57 15.03 28.24
CA GLU A 460 25.51 15.07 29.25
C GLU A 460 24.22 14.40 28.72
N ALA A 461 24.12 13.07 28.83
CA ALA A 461 22.82 12.37 28.81
C ALA A 461 22.81 11.16 29.76
N VAL A 462 21.95 11.26 30.78
CA VAL A 462 21.42 10.27 31.75
C VAL A 462 22.15 8.91 31.86
N HIS A 463 22.88 8.75 32.96
CA HIS A 463 23.64 7.55 33.37
C HIS A 463 22.84 6.21 33.34
N GLY A 464 23.40 5.13 32.76
CA GLY A 464 22.87 3.76 32.86
C GLY A 464 23.44 2.75 31.85
N LYS A 465 23.08 1.46 31.98
CA LYS A 465 23.50 0.39 31.04
C LYS A 465 23.08 0.72 29.61
N VAL A 466 23.89 0.49 28.58
CA VAL A 466 23.44 0.75 27.20
C VAL A 466 22.26 -0.15 26.83
N PHE A 467 22.39 -1.46 27.05
CA PHE A 467 21.35 -2.46 26.84
C PHE A 467 20.67 -2.88 28.16
N ASP A 468 19.46 -2.36 28.42
CA ASP A 468 18.63 -2.81 29.55
C ASP A 468 17.98 -4.19 29.30
N ARG A 469 17.84 -4.52 28.02
CA ARG A 469 17.35 -5.78 27.44
C ARG A 469 18.48 -6.30 26.56
N TYR A 470 18.93 -7.51 26.84
CA TYR A 470 20.11 -8.07 26.19
C TYR A 470 19.79 -8.42 24.72
N PRO A 471 20.61 -7.96 23.75
CA PRO A 471 20.43 -8.28 22.35
C PRO A 471 20.95 -9.70 22.07
N ALA A 472 20.14 -10.71 22.32
CA ALA A 472 20.54 -12.11 22.11
C ALA A 472 20.74 -12.43 20.62
N LEU A 473 21.66 -13.35 20.35
CA LEU A 473 21.94 -13.87 19.01
C LEU A 473 21.27 -15.24 18.83
N TYR A 474 20.48 -15.37 17.78
CA TYR A 474 19.90 -16.64 17.37
C TYR A 474 20.34 -17.00 15.96
N GLU A 475 20.64 -18.26 15.74
CA GLU A 475 20.76 -18.84 14.41
C GLU A 475 19.41 -19.44 14.04
N VAL A 476 18.86 -19.02 12.91
CA VAL A 476 17.60 -19.50 12.36
C VAL A 476 17.91 -20.32 11.12
N THR A 477 17.35 -21.53 11.06
CA THR A 477 17.49 -22.45 9.92
C THR A 477 16.10 -22.82 9.40
N ALA A 478 15.86 -22.64 8.10
CA ALA A 478 14.60 -23.01 7.46
C ALA A 478 14.85 -23.60 6.07
N LYS A 479 13.89 -24.37 5.56
CA LYS A 479 13.92 -24.84 4.17
C LYS A 479 13.02 -23.97 3.31
N ILE A 480 13.61 -23.28 2.36
CA ILE A 480 12.92 -22.41 1.41
C ILE A 480 13.19 -22.95 0.01
N HIS A 481 12.14 -23.37 -0.71
CA HIS A 481 12.20 -24.14 -1.96
C HIS A 481 13.12 -25.38 -1.89
N GLY A 482 13.13 -26.06 -0.75
CA GLY A 482 13.99 -27.23 -0.52
C GLY A 482 15.48 -26.90 -0.32
N MET A 483 15.87 -25.62 -0.31
CA MET A 483 17.22 -25.17 0.04
C MET A 483 17.32 -24.87 1.53
N ASP A 484 18.35 -25.41 2.18
CA ASP A 484 18.65 -25.08 3.58
C ASP A 484 19.16 -23.64 3.64
N SER A 485 18.39 -22.76 4.27
CA SER A 485 18.71 -21.34 4.46
C SER A 485 19.02 -21.09 5.93
N THR A 486 20.11 -20.36 6.22
CA THR A 486 20.54 -20.04 7.57
C THR A 486 20.83 -18.54 7.69
N PHE A 487 20.38 -17.91 8.78
CA PHE A 487 20.69 -16.50 9.05
C PHE A 487 20.73 -16.21 10.55
N ASN A 488 21.35 -15.10 10.91
CA ASN A 488 21.44 -14.59 12.26
C ASN A 488 20.25 -13.66 12.56
N LEU A 489 19.55 -13.90 13.66
CA LEU A 489 18.44 -13.07 14.15
C LEU A 489 18.82 -12.41 15.49
N VAL A 490 18.69 -11.09 15.56
CA VAL A 490 18.97 -10.28 16.77
C VAL A 490 17.75 -9.43 17.14
N PRO A 491 16.94 -9.87 18.12
CA PRO A 491 15.86 -9.06 18.67
C PRO A 491 16.37 -7.84 19.42
N ILE A 492 15.76 -6.67 19.20
CA ILE A 492 16.11 -5.43 19.91
C ILE A 492 14.92 -4.86 20.69
N HIS A 493 15.23 -4.30 21.86
CA HIS A 493 14.35 -3.41 22.62
C HIS A 493 15.22 -2.31 23.23
N LEU A 494 15.30 -1.16 22.55
CA LEU A 494 16.18 -0.07 22.92
C LEU A 494 15.49 0.93 23.88
N LYS A 495 16.29 1.83 24.46
CA LYS A 495 15.82 2.73 25.52
C LYS A 495 14.81 3.75 24.99
N ALA A 496 13.62 3.80 25.59
CA ALA A 496 12.57 4.79 25.32
C ALA A 496 12.87 6.21 25.83
N LYS A 497 12.11 7.19 25.27
CA LYS A 497 12.11 8.65 25.53
C LYS A 497 13.30 9.42 24.95
N ASP A 498 13.13 10.73 24.75
CA ASP A 498 14.13 11.63 24.14
C ASP A 498 15.47 11.63 24.88
N GLU A 499 15.44 11.60 26.22
CA GLU A 499 16.62 11.46 27.09
C GLU A 499 17.43 10.18 26.81
N GLY A 500 16.83 9.19 26.11
CA GLY A 500 17.46 7.93 25.72
C GLY A 500 18.18 7.95 24.37
N SER A 501 18.12 9.04 23.61
CA SER A 501 18.69 9.13 22.24
C SER A 501 20.17 8.75 22.19
N LEU A 502 21.01 9.32 23.07
CA LEU A 502 22.44 8.97 23.12
C LEU A 502 22.67 7.48 23.37
N ARG A 503 21.86 6.86 24.25
CA ARG A 503 21.95 5.42 24.53
C ARG A 503 21.52 4.56 23.34
N ARG A 504 20.57 5.03 22.53
CA ARG A 504 20.18 4.35 21.29
C ARG A 504 21.26 4.46 20.22
N GLN A 505 21.88 5.62 20.05
CA GLN A 505 23.04 5.81 19.16
C GLN A 505 24.21 4.89 19.54
N MET A 506 24.52 4.81 20.84
CA MET A 506 25.53 3.89 21.35
C MET A 506 25.14 2.43 21.09
N ALA A 507 23.88 2.04 21.35
CA ALA A 507 23.40 0.69 21.10
C ALA A 507 23.50 0.31 19.61
N ALA A 508 23.05 1.20 18.71
CA ALA A 508 23.14 1.01 17.27
C ALA A 508 24.59 0.86 16.82
N ARG A 509 25.51 1.68 17.36
CA ARG A 509 26.96 1.56 17.06
C ARG A 509 27.54 0.24 17.54
N LEU A 510 27.26 -0.17 18.77
CA LEU A 510 27.77 -1.43 19.31
C LEU A 510 27.26 -2.64 18.54
N LEU A 511 25.99 -2.63 18.12
CA LEU A 511 25.43 -3.67 17.24
C LEU A 511 26.09 -3.68 15.86
N ALA A 512 26.31 -2.51 15.26
CA ALA A 512 26.98 -2.39 13.97
C ALA A 512 28.42 -2.94 14.00
N GLU A 513 29.17 -2.61 15.06
CA GLU A 513 30.53 -3.15 15.26
C GLU A 513 30.51 -4.65 15.55
N ALA A 514 29.50 -5.17 16.26
CA ALA A 514 29.34 -6.60 16.50
C ALA A 514 29.10 -7.39 15.21
N VAL A 515 28.25 -6.87 14.32
CA VAL A 515 28.02 -7.45 12.98
C VAL A 515 29.30 -7.42 12.15
N ALA A 516 30.01 -6.29 12.13
CA ALA A 516 31.25 -6.14 11.39
C ALA A 516 32.37 -7.09 11.88
N GLU A 517 32.46 -7.31 13.19
CA GLU A 517 33.41 -8.26 13.80
C GLU A 517 33.09 -9.69 13.37
N LEU A 518 31.81 -10.08 13.42
CA LEU A 518 31.37 -11.45 13.12
C LEU A 518 31.32 -11.77 11.63
N ALA A 519 31.18 -10.77 10.75
CA ALA A 519 31.27 -10.97 9.30
C ALA A 519 32.64 -11.53 8.84
N GLN A 520 33.66 -11.47 9.70
CA GLN A 520 35.00 -12.03 9.44
C GLN A 520 35.19 -13.44 10.02
N ASP A 521 34.21 -13.96 10.78
CA ASP A 521 34.29 -15.28 11.41
C ASP A 521 33.55 -16.34 10.57
N PRO A 522 34.23 -17.37 10.06
CA PRO A 522 33.61 -18.42 9.26
C PRO A 522 32.62 -19.29 10.03
N GLY A 523 32.52 -19.14 11.36
CA GLY A 523 31.53 -19.80 12.21
C GLY A 523 30.15 -19.14 12.22
N PHE A 524 29.98 -17.99 11.56
CA PHE A 524 28.72 -17.25 11.49
C PHE A 524 28.32 -17.00 10.04
N ASP A 525 27.02 -16.97 9.78
CA ASP A 525 26.49 -16.56 8.48
C ASP A 525 26.66 -15.04 8.28
N ASN A 526 26.72 -14.59 7.02
CA ASN A 526 26.72 -13.16 6.68
C ASN A 526 25.30 -12.60 6.48
N ASP A 527 24.30 -13.43 6.67
CA ASP A 527 22.90 -13.05 6.62
C ASP A 527 22.42 -12.65 8.02
N TRP A 528 21.97 -11.40 8.14
CA TRP A 528 21.60 -10.78 9.42
C TRP A 528 20.21 -10.18 9.34
N ILE A 529 19.41 -10.41 10.38
CA ILE A 529 18.12 -9.76 10.61
C ILE A 529 18.14 -9.19 12.03
N ILE A 530 18.05 -7.87 12.14
CA ILE A 530 18.01 -7.16 13.43
C ILE A 530 16.68 -6.43 13.50
N GLY A 531 15.85 -6.72 14.49
CA GLY A 531 14.52 -6.10 14.53
C GLY A 531 13.80 -6.14 15.87
N GLY A 532 12.84 -5.24 16.03
CA GLY A 532 12.06 -5.06 17.26
C GLY A 532 11.79 -3.59 17.56
N ASP A 533 11.57 -3.27 18.83
CA ASP A 533 11.26 -1.92 19.28
C ASP A 533 12.56 -1.10 19.47
N ALA A 534 12.86 -0.26 18.48
CA ALA A 534 14.03 0.60 18.51
C ALA A 534 13.79 1.88 19.32
N ASN A 535 12.54 2.20 19.68
CA ASN A 535 12.17 3.43 20.41
C ASN A 535 12.69 4.72 19.76
N ALA A 536 12.96 4.68 18.46
CA ALA A 536 13.51 5.77 17.66
C ALA A 536 12.95 5.66 16.25
N THR A 537 12.63 6.79 15.64
CA THR A 537 12.34 6.84 14.20
C THR A 537 13.65 6.81 13.42
N LEU A 538 13.66 6.33 12.17
CA LEU A 538 14.84 6.44 11.30
C LEU A 538 15.31 7.89 11.13
N ALA A 539 14.39 8.85 11.11
CA ALA A 539 14.70 10.28 11.01
C ALA A 539 15.42 10.86 12.23
N SER A 540 15.41 10.18 13.38
CA SER A 540 16.12 10.65 14.58
C SER A 540 17.64 10.59 14.47
N GLY A 541 18.17 9.84 13.49
CA GLY A 541 19.60 9.54 13.39
C GLY A 541 20.12 8.53 14.42
N ASP A 542 19.27 8.10 15.36
CA ASP A 542 19.69 7.22 16.46
C ASP A 542 20.15 5.83 15.99
N LEU A 543 19.76 5.43 14.78
CA LEU A 543 20.00 4.10 14.21
C LEU A 543 20.99 4.11 13.03
N ASP A 544 21.55 5.27 12.67
CA ASP A 544 22.39 5.47 11.48
C ASP A 544 23.58 4.52 11.44
N ALA A 545 24.14 4.18 12.59
CA ALA A 545 25.27 3.27 12.69
C ALA A 545 24.97 1.89 12.08
N LEU A 546 23.74 1.37 12.23
CA LEU A 546 23.32 0.10 11.62
C LEU A 546 23.32 0.20 10.09
N THR A 547 22.84 1.31 9.54
CA THR A 547 22.85 1.53 8.08
C THR A 547 24.26 1.78 7.54
N SER A 548 25.15 2.38 8.34
CA SER A 548 26.53 2.70 7.93
C SER A 548 27.40 1.48 7.67
N VAL A 549 27.06 0.33 8.27
CA VAL A 549 27.72 -0.97 8.02
C VAL A 549 27.06 -1.77 6.91
N GLY A 550 26.16 -1.14 6.14
CA GLY A 550 25.52 -1.73 4.98
C GLY A 550 24.21 -2.47 5.27
N LEU A 551 23.69 -2.45 6.50
CA LEU A 551 22.36 -3.02 6.75
C LEU A 551 21.28 -2.12 6.13
N THR A 552 20.32 -2.73 5.45
CA THR A 552 19.18 -2.03 4.86
C THR A 552 18.03 -1.96 5.86
N ALA A 553 17.59 -0.74 6.19
CA ALA A 553 16.39 -0.54 6.99
C ALA A 553 15.17 -0.78 6.11
N LEU A 554 14.54 -1.94 6.28
CA LEU A 554 13.43 -2.34 5.44
C LEU A 554 12.18 -1.47 5.64
N THR A 555 12.06 -0.88 6.83
CA THR A 555 10.99 0.05 7.18
C THR A 555 11.14 1.47 6.63
N ALA A 556 12.17 1.73 5.80
CA ALA A 556 12.45 3.07 5.28
C ALA A 556 11.35 3.58 4.33
N GLN A 557 10.79 2.69 3.49
CA GLN A 557 9.69 3.02 2.59
C GLN A 557 8.42 3.36 3.39
N ASP A 558 8.10 2.58 4.41
CA ASP A 558 6.93 2.81 5.27
C ASP A 558 7.04 4.08 6.12
N ALA A 559 8.26 4.45 6.54
CA ALA A 559 8.54 5.74 7.15
C ALA A 559 8.19 6.89 6.19
N SER A 560 8.48 6.71 4.89
CA SER A 560 8.15 7.69 3.85
C SER A 560 6.65 7.76 3.53
N ASP A 561 5.95 6.64 3.64
CA ASP A 561 4.49 6.52 3.42
C ASP A 561 3.66 6.87 4.67
N LYS A 562 4.30 7.43 5.71
CA LYS A 562 3.67 7.87 6.98
C LYS A 562 2.96 6.74 7.74
N GLN A 563 3.45 5.52 7.60
CA GLN A 563 3.01 4.38 8.41
C GLN A 563 3.42 4.61 9.87
N ILE A 564 2.64 4.08 10.82
CA ILE A 564 2.92 4.17 12.26
C ILE A 564 2.83 2.78 12.88
N THR A 565 3.79 2.44 13.75
CA THR A 565 3.74 1.22 14.56
C THR A 565 3.24 1.53 15.96
N TYR A 566 3.67 2.64 16.56
CA TYR A 566 3.20 3.12 17.85
C TYR A 566 2.06 4.14 17.68
N VAL A 567 0.90 3.86 18.27
CA VAL A 567 -0.36 4.60 17.95
C VAL A 567 -0.95 5.42 19.10
N LYS A 568 -0.32 5.42 20.27
CA LYS A 568 -0.87 6.08 21.47
C LYS A 568 -0.71 7.60 21.37
N ALA A 569 -1.82 8.32 21.54
CA ALA A 569 -1.79 9.78 21.58
C ALA A 569 -1.06 10.30 22.84
N PRO A 570 -0.30 11.41 22.75
CA PRO A 570 -0.08 12.27 21.58
C PRO A 570 1.07 11.81 20.65
N PHE A 571 1.79 10.75 21.00
CA PHE A 571 3.07 10.37 20.39
C PHE A 571 2.89 9.27 19.33
N LYS A 572 2.27 9.56 18.18
CA LYS A 572 2.15 8.55 17.10
C LYS A 572 3.44 8.52 16.26
N SER A 573 4.08 7.35 16.12
CA SER A 573 5.38 7.25 15.44
C SER A 573 5.69 5.83 14.94
N LEU A 574 6.55 5.73 13.93
CA LEU A 574 7.18 4.47 13.51
C LEU A 574 8.50 4.31 14.28
N ILE A 575 8.49 3.47 15.31
CA ILE A 575 9.64 3.25 16.21
C ILE A 575 10.08 1.79 16.31
N ASP A 576 9.31 0.90 15.72
CA ASP A 576 9.69 -0.48 15.52
C ASP A 576 10.35 -0.58 14.14
N HIS A 577 11.46 -1.30 14.04
CA HIS A 577 12.26 -1.36 12.81
C HIS A 577 12.82 -2.77 12.59
N VAL A 578 13.07 -3.10 11.31
CA VAL A 578 13.77 -4.32 10.86
C VAL A 578 14.88 -3.91 9.91
N PHE A 579 16.08 -4.41 10.17
CA PHE A 579 17.29 -4.21 9.38
C PHE A 579 17.78 -5.56 8.86
N ILE A 580 18.14 -5.63 7.58
CA ILE A 580 18.70 -6.85 6.99
C ILE A 580 20.04 -6.61 6.33
N SER A 581 20.85 -7.67 6.21
CA SER A 581 22.09 -7.62 5.43
C SER A 581 21.83 -7.53 3.92
N PRO A 582 22.77 -6.98 3.13
CA PRO A 582 22.65 -6.85 1.68
C PRO A 582 22.51 -8.16 0.91
N ASN A 583 22.82 -9.31 1.51
CA ASN A 583 22.71 -10.60 0.83
C ASN A 583 21.27 -11.14 0.84
N LEU A 584 20.43 -10.65 1.76
CA LEU A 584 19.02 -10.98 1.88
C LEU A 584 18.14 -10.08 0.97
N VAL A 585 18.67 -9.62 -0.18
CA VAL A 585 17.99 -8.65 -1.07
C VAL A 585 16.58 -9.16 -1.42
N PRO A 586 15.51 -8.44 -1.01
CA PRO A 586 14.20 -8.72 -1.58
C PRO A 586 14.25 -8.32 -3.05
N ASP A 587 13.95 -9.24 -3.98
CA ASP A 587 13.38 -8.82 -5.26
C ASP A 587 12.15 -7.97 -4.90
N GLY A 588 11.84 -6.90 -5.63
CA GLY A 588 10.95 -5.81 -5.21
C GLY A 588 9.48 -6.16 -4.92
N ARG A 589 9.18 -7.43 -4.62
CA ARG A 589 7.92 -8.04 -4.21
C ARG A 589 7.99 -8.86 -2.92
N ASP A 590 9.16 -9.04 -2.30
CA ASP A 590 9.38 -9.98 -1.18
C ASP A 590 9.61 -9.30 0.19
N PHE A 591 9.44 -7.99 0.31
CA PHE A 591 9.44 -7.32 1.61
C PHE A 591 8.26 -6.35 1.74
N MET A 592 7.47 -6.49 2.80
CA MET A 592 6.47 -5.50 3.20
C MET A 592 6.45 -5.40 4.74
N ILE A 593 6.49 -4.19 5.31
CA ILE A 593 5.80 -3.99 6.60
C ILE A 593 4.32 -4.35 6.37
N VAL A 594 3.61 -4.78 7.41
CA VAL A 594 2.15 -4.77 7.46
C VAL A 594 1.67 -3.39 7.04
N ALA A 595 1.42 -3.24 5.74
CA ALA A 595 0.88 -2.04 5.16
C ALA A 595 -0.42 -1.73 5.89
N LEU A 596 -0.64 -0.43 6.11
CA LEU A 596 -1.92 0.22 6.41
C LEU A 596 -3.14 -0.30 5.61
N ASP A 597 -2.95 -1.16 4.61
CA ASP A 597 -3.96 -1.63 3.66
C ASP A 597 -4.72 -2.90 4.07
N ARG A 598 -4.33 -3.62 5.13
CA ARG A 598 -5.13 -4.77 5.62
C ARG A 598 -5.82 -4.46 6.96
N THR A 599 -7.14 -4.66 6.99
CA THR A 599 -8.10 -4.18 7.99
C THR A 599 -8.02 -4.84 9.38
N ILE A 600 -6.87 -5.37 9.82
CA ILE A 600 -6.74 -5.94 11.17
C ILE A 600 -6.41 -4.82 12.15
N ASP A 601 -7.43 -4.18 12.71
CA ASP A 601 -7.24 -3.15 13.77
C ASP A 601 -7.15 -3.75 15.20
N ARG A 602 -7.20 -5.08 15.35
CA ARG A 602 -7.27 -5.75 16.67
C ARG A 602 -6.01 -5.68 17.52
N PHE A 603 -4.84 -5.46 16.92
CA PHE A 603 -3.62 -5.28 17.72
C PHE A 603 -3.79 -4.14 18.72
N LEU A 604 -4.57 -3.12 18.36
CA LEU A 604 -4.85 -1.96 19.21
C LEU A 604 -5.72 -2.26 20.44
N GLU A 605 -6.35 -3.44 20.48
CA GLU A 605 -7.05 -3.93 21.67
C GLU A 605 -6.08 -4.54 22.70
N VAL A 606 -4.90 -4.97 22.24
CA VAL A 606 -3.93 -5.74 23.03
C VAL A 606 -2.65 -4.95 23.29
N SER A 607 -2.20 -4.13 22.35
CA SER A 607 -0.95 -3.37 22.39
C SER A 607 -1.12 -2.01 21.71
N ASP A 608 -0.39 -0.99 22.19
CA ASP A 608 -0.24 0.28 21.48
C ASP A 608 0.79 0.23 20.34
N HIS A 609 1.40 -0.93 20.11
CA HIS A 609 2.26 -1.24 18.95
C HIS A 609 1.58 -2.19 17.96
N ARG A 610 1.77 -1.92 16.67
CA ARG A 610 1.45 -2.81 15.57
C ARG A 610 2.65 -3.70 15.25
N PRO A 611 2.43 -4.99 14.92
CA PRO A 611 3.52 -5.87 14.52
C PRO A 611 4.12 -5.45 13.17
N ILE A 612 5.42 -5.64 13.02
CA ILE A 612 6.13 -5.57 11.73
C ILE A 612 6.36 -6.98 11.25
N LEU A 613 6.05 -7.25 9.99
CA LEU A 613 6.21 -8.55 9.39
C LEU A 613 7.26 -8.51 8.27
N LEU A 614 7.86 -9.66 8.00
CA LEU A 614 8.87 -9.90 6.99
C LEU A 614 8.59 -11.28 6.39
N ARG A 615 8.48 -11.39 5.06
CA ARG A 615 8.53 -12.67 4.34
C ARG A 615 9.89 -12.82 3.70
N LEU A 616 10.48 -14.00 3.75
CA LEU A 616 11.63 -14.37 2.93
C LEU A 616 11.18 -15.42 1.93
N ALA A 617 11.23 -15.10 0.63
CA ALA A 617 10.95 -16.03 -0.45
C ALA A 617 12.19 -16.18 -1.33
N ALA A 618 12.44 -17.37 -1.89
CA ALA A 618 13.53 -17.52 -2.84
C ALA A 618 13.07 -17.12 -4.24
N THR A 619 13.83 -16.25 -4.91
CA THR A 619 13.70 -16.13 -6.36
C THR A 619 14.02 -17.47 -7.00
N ALA A 620 13.08 -18.06 -7.74
CA ALA A 620 13.40 -19.16 -8.67
C ALA A 620 14.64 -18.73 -9.48
N PRO A 621 15.62 -19.62 -9.71
CA PRO A 621 16.84 -19.25 -10.40
C PRO A 621 16.46 -18.70 -11.77
N ALA A 622 16.53 -17.38 -11.92
CA ALA A 622 16.51 -16.74 -13.21
C ALA A 622 17.63 -17.42 -14.00
N ASP A 623 17.28 -17.94 -15.19
CA ASP A 623 18.20 -18.60 -16.10
C ASP A 623 19.59 -18.00 -15.98
N ALA A 624 20.52 -18.82 -15.49
CA ALA A 624 21.90 -18.45 -15.26
C ALA A 624 22.38 -17.60 -16.43
N ALA A 625 22.84 -16.38 -16.11
CA ALA A 625 23.49 -15.51 -17.06
C ALA A 625 24.45 -16.35 -17.93
N PRO A 626 24.31 -16.35 -19.26
CA PRO A 626 25.15 -17.20 -20.08
C PRO A 626 26.59 -16.74 -19.90
N SER A 627 27.40 -17.73 -19.58
CA SER A 627 28.84 -17.63 -19.43
C SER A 627 29.46 -16.88 -20.61
N VAL A 628 30.35 -15.96 -20.27
CA VAL A 628 31.21 -15.26 -21.20
C VAL A 628 31.99 -16.28 -22.05
N GLY A 629 31.78 -16.23 -23.37
CA GLY A 629 32.77 -16.63 -24.36
C GLY A 629 32.57 -17.97 -25.06
N GLN A 630 31.68 -18.04 -26.06
CA GLN A 630 31.93 -18.80 -27.31
C GLN A 630 31.33 -18.08 -28.53
N PRO A 631 32.01 -18.09 -29.69
CA PRO A 631 31.50 -17.47 -30.92
C PRO A 631 30.38 -18.28 -31.57
N LEU A 632 29.41 -17.56 -32.15
CA LEU A 632 28.28 -18.09 -32.91
C LEU A 632 28.75 -18.98 -34.08
N THR A 633 28.01 -20.06 -34.35
CA THR A 633 28.31 -20.96 -35.46
C THR A 633 27.95 -20.32 -36.81
N GLU A 634 28.64 -20.72 -37.89
CA GLU A 634 28.42 -20.16 -39.24
C GLU A 634 26.97 -20.26 -39.73
N ASP A 635 26.22 -21.24 -39.25
CA ASP A 635 24.82 -21.47 -39.64
C ASP A 635 23.86 -20.49 -38.94
N GLU A 636 24.19 -20.05 -37.71
CA GLU A 636 23.47 -19.02 -36.96
C GLU A 636 23.68 -17.63 -37.58
N ALA A 637 24.92 -17.33 -38.02
CA ALA A 637 25.23 -16.09 -38.74
C ALA A 637 24.56 -16.00 -40.13
N ARG A 638 24.36 -17.13 -40.82
CA ARG A 638 23.69 -17.19 -42.14
C ARG A 638 22.17 -17.08 -42.06
N ARG A 639 21.54 -17.51 -40.96
CA ARG A 639 20.10 -17.36 -40.75
C ARG A 639 19.71 -15.91 -40.43
N LEU A 640 20.52 -15.20 -39.65
CA LEU A 640 20.30 -13.79 -39.30
C LEU A 640 20.50 -12.81 -40.47
N SER A 641 21.32 -13.15 -41.45
CA SER A 641 21.64 -12.28 -42.59
C SER A 641 20.60 -12.27 -43.72
N ARG A 642 19.60 -13.17 -43.71
CA ARG A 642 18.53 -13.20 -44.75
C ARG A 642 17.30 -12.35 -44.43
N GLY A 643 17.11 -11.93 -43.18
CA GLY A 643 15.92 -11.16 -42.75
C GLY A 643 16.01 -9.65 -42.98
N LEU A 644 17.19 -9.11 -43.28
CA LEU A 644 17.44 -7.66 -43.34
C LEU A 644 17.73 -7.17 -44.77
N ARG A 645 16.78 -7.41 -45.69
CA ARG A 645 16.70 -6.66 -46.95
C ARG A 645 15.24 -6.43 -47.34
N ARG A 646 14.62 -5.38 -46.78
CA ARG A 646 13.94 -4.30 -47.54
C ARG A 646 13.16 -3.35 -46.62
N ARG A 647 13.67 -2.10 -46.61
CA ARG A 647 12.96 -0.80 -46.50
C ARG A 647 12.10 -0.55 -45.25
N ASN A 648 12.68 0.16 -44.28
CA ASN A 648 12.47 1.60 -44.07
C ASN A 648 13.44 2.10 -42.99
N GLU A 649 14.39 2.96 -43.37
CA GLU A 649 15.32 3.61 -42.44
C GLU A 649 14.64 4.81 -41.75
N PRO A 650 14.84 4.96 -40.43
CA PRO A 650 15.07 6.26 -39.80
C PRO A 650 16.59 6.45 -39.61
N ALA A 651 17.04 7.68 -39.84
CA ALA A 651 18.44 8.10 -39.84
C ALA A 651 19.20 7.68 -38.56
N ALA A 652 20.49 7.35 -38.74
CA ALA A 652 21.44 6.90 -37.71
C ALA A 652 21.52 7.78 -36.43
N GLY A 653 21.00 9.02 -36.44
CA GLY A 653 21.00 9.93 -35.29
C GLY A 653 19.94 9.67 -34.21
N ALA A 654 18.87 8.92 -34.49
CA ALA A 654 17.81 8.69 -33.50
C ALA A 654 18.23 7.68 -32.41
N ARG A 655 19.05 6.68 -32.76
CA ARG A 655 19.59 5.71 -31.79
C ARG A 655 20.57 6.38 -30.82
N THR A 656 21.46 7.23 -31.33
CA THR A 656 22.42 7.96 -30.50
C THR A 656 21.75 8.95 -29.54
N LEU A 657 20.62 9.56 -29.94
CA LEU A 657 19.86 10.45 -29.06
C LEU A 657 19.16 9.70 -27.92
N ALA A 658 18.56 8.54 -28.22
CA ALA A 658 17.91 7.70 -27.22
C ALA A 658 18.95 7.17 -26.20
N GLU A 659 20.12 6.74 -26.68
CA GLU A 659 21.25 6.32 -25.85
C GLU A 659 21.79 7.48 -25.00
N ALA A 660 21.98 8.67 -25.58
CA ALA A 660 22.42 9.85 -24.83
C ALA A 660 21.39 10.28 -23.77
N ARG A 661 20.09 10.23 -24.09
CA ARG A 661 19.03 10.53 -23.12
C ARG A 661 18.97 9.48 -22.00
N ALA A 662 19.21 8.21 -22.30
CA ALA A 662 19.28 7.17 -21.28
C ALA A 662 20.49 7.38 -20.35
N ARG A 663 21.63 7.83 -20.87
CA ARG A 663 22.79 8.22 -20.05
C ARG A 663 22.51 9.42 -19.14
N LEU A 664 21.76 10.42 -19.62
CA LEU A 664 21.32 11.53 -18.75
C LEU A 664 20.32 11.10 -17.67
N ALA A 665 19.62 9.98 -17.86
CA ALA A 665 18.72 9.41 -16.87
C ALA A 665 19.44 8.51 -15.84
N ASP A 666 20.66 8.07 -16.15
CA ASP A 666 21.51 7.30 -15.25
C ASP A 666 22.09 8.20 -14.16
N ARG A 667 21.64 7.99 -12.93
CA ARG A 667 22.05 8.80 -11.76
C ARG A 667 23.40 8.39 -11.17
N SER A 668 24.05 7.36 -11.70
CA SER A 668 25.39 6.94 -11.25
C SER A 668 26.49 7.93 -11.67
N THR A 669 26.25 8.72 -12.72
CA THR A 669 27.16 9.76 -13.21
C THR A 669 26.53 11.13 -12.95
N TYR A 670 27.23 12.01 -12.22
CA TYR A 670 26.70 13.34 -11.86
C TYR A 670 26.28 14.16 -13.09
N TYR A 671 27.18 14.34 -14.07
CA TYR A 671 26.88 15.04 -15.32
C TYR A 671 27.72 14.51 -16.49
N ASP A 672 27.07 13.99 -17.54
CA ASP A 672 27.72 13.58 -18.79
C ASP A 672 27.61 14.69 -19.84
N ALA A 673 28.65 15.53 -19.91
CA ALA A 673 28.70 16.66 -20.84
C ALA A 673 28.64 16.24 -22.33
N ALA A 674 29.11 15.03 -22.68
CA ALA A 674 29.09 14.55 -24.06
C ALA A 674 27.69 14.09 -24.45
N ALA A 675 27.00 13.35 -23.58
CA ALA A 675 25.61 12.97 -23.79
C ALA A 675 24.68 14.18 -23.80
N ASP A 676 24.88 15.15 -22.89
CA ASP A 676 24.09 16.37 -22.84
C ASP A 676 24.27 17.22 -24.10
N ALA A 677 25.48 17.31 -24.65
CA ALA A 677 25.70 18.01 -25.92
C ALA A 677 24.89 17.40 -27.08
N VAL A 678 24.83 16.07 -27.19
CA VAL A 678 24.02 15.38 -28.23
C VAL A 678 22.53 15.70 -28.05
N VAL A 679 22.05 15.65 -26.81
CA VAL A 679 20.64 15.95 -26.49
C VAL A 679 20.31 17.41 -26.75
N ARG A 680 21.20 18.35 -26.38
CA ARG A 680 21.05 19.79 -26.61
C ARG A 680 20.94 20.12 -28.10
N GLU A 681 21.86 19.62 -28.92
CA GLU A 681 21.85 19.88 -30.36
C GLU A 681 20.58 19.31 -31.02
N ALA A 682 20.15 18.12 -30.60
CA ALA A 682 18.91 17.51 -31.07
C ALA A 682 17.66 18.31 -30.66
N TYR A 683 17.62 18.77 -29.40
CA TYR A 683 16.48 19.53 -28.87
C TYR A 683 16.29 20.87 -29.57
N TRP A 684 17.39 21.57 -29.89
CA TRP A 684 17.35 22.88 -30.56
C TRP A 684 17.57 22.81 -32.07
N THR A 685 17.46 21.62 -32.66
CA THR A 685 17.71 21.41 -34.10
C THR A 685 16.85 22.34 -34.97
N GLY A 686 17.49 23.01 -35.92
CA GLY A 686 16.83 23.88 -36.89
C GLY A 686 16.48 25.28 -36.36
N ILE A 687 16.85 25.61 -35.13
CA ILE A 687 16.62 26.92 -34.52
C ILE A 687 17.95 27.68 -34.48
N SER A 688 18.00 28.86 -35.10
CA SER A 688 19.20 29.71 -35.10
C SER A 688 18.85 31.15 -34.74
N ALA A 689 19.77 31.85 -34.07
CA ALA A 689 19.59 33.24 -33.65
C ALA A 689 19.41 34.25 -34.81
N GLY A 690 19.65 33.84 -36.06
CA GLY A 690 19.45 34.65 -37.27
C GLY A 690 18.08 34.46 -37.95
N THR A 691 17.23 33.57 -37.44
CA THR A 691 15.97 33.21 -38.09
C THR A 691 14.87 34.25 -37.80
N ALA A 692 14.06 34.61 -38.80
CA ALA A 692 12.89 35.47 -38.57
C ALA A 692 11.91 34.77 -37.61
N GLY A 693 11.43 35.49 -36.60
CA GLY A 693 10.55 34.92 -35.57
C GLY A 693 11.28 34.06 -34.52
N PHE A 694 12.61 34.17 -34.41
CA PHE A 694 13.44 33.37 -33.49
C PHE A 694 12.89 33.29 -32.06
N THR A 695 12.44 34.41 -31.48
CA THR A 695 11.87 34.41 -30.11
C THR A 695 10.57 33.60 -30.04
N GLN A 696 9.68 33.75 -31.03
CA GLN A 696 8.43 33.01 -31.10
C GLN A 696 8.67 31.52 -31.31
N THR A 697 9.67 31.16 -32.12
CA THR A 697 10.08 29.77 -32.32
C THR A 697 10.60 29.16 -31.02
N VAL A 698 11.51 29.84 -30.32
CA VAL A 698 12.02 29.38 -29.01
C VAL A 698 10.88 29.22 -28.00
N ALA A 699 10.03 30.23 -27.83
CA ALA A 699 8.88 30.16 -26.93
C ALA A 699 7.89 29.05 -27.30
N GLY A 700 7.68 28.81 -28.60
CA GLY A 700 6.88 27.71 -29.13
C GLY A 700 7.46 26.35 -28.77
N THR A 701 8.75 26.13 -29.00
CA THR A 701 9.47 24.90 -28.64
C THR A 701 9.36 24.62 -27.13
N LEU A 702 9.57 25.63 -26.29
CA LEU A 702 9.46 25.51 -24.84
C LEU A 702 8.07 25.08 -24.37
N LYS A 703 7.01 25.51 -25.08
CA LYS A 703 5.62 25.12 -24.79
C LYS A 703 5.31 23.70 -25.28
N GLN A 704 5.75 23.36 -26.49
CA GLN A 704 5.43 22.07 -27.12
C GLN A 704 6.18 20.89 -26.48
N THR A 705 7.39 21.13 -25.98
CA THR A 705 8.24 20.08 -25.40
C THR A 705 8.07 19.88 -23.90
N HIS A 706 7.35 20.77 -23.21
CA HIS A 706 6.97 20.56 -21.81
C HIS A 706 5.82 19.53 -21.76
N THR A 707 6.14 18.27 -22.00
CA THR A 707 5.16 17.17 -22.18
C THR A 707 4.67 16.59 -20.86
N THR A 708 5.43 16.77 -19.77
CA THR A 708 5.10 16.22 -18.45
C THR A 708 5.05 17.35 -17.42
N PRO A 709 3.91 18.07 -17.29
CA PRO A 709 3.71 19.02 -16.21
C PRO A 709 3.77 18.32 -14.85
N LEU A 710 4.73 18.71 -14.02
CA LEU A 710 4.90 18.15 -12.67
C LEU A 710 4.06 18.94 -11.66
N ASN A 711 3.65 18.28 -10.58
CA ASN A 711 3.09 18.96 -9.42
C ASN A 711 4.21 19.61 -8.61
N TYR A 712 3.87 20.63 -7.82
CA TYR A 712 4.82 21.25 -6.90
C TYR A 712 5.16 20.32 -5.72
N GLU A 713 6.17 19.48 -5.92
CA GLU A 713 6.73 18.56 -4.91
C GLU A 713 8.28 18.62 -4.91
N PRO A 714 8.88 19.68 -4.34
CA PRO A 714 10.34 19.87 -4.34
C PRO A 714 11.13 18.71 -3.70
N SER A 715 10.56 18.07 -2.67
CA SER A 715 11.12 16.89 -2.02
C SER A 715 11.24 15.66 -2.92
N LYS A 716 10.47 15.58 -4.01
CA LYS A 716 10.56 14.50 -5.00
C LYS A 716 11.37 14.88 -6.22
N HIS A 717 11.34 16.17 -6.59
CA HIS A 717 11.81 16.60 -7.90
C HIS A 717 13.03 17.54 -7.86
N VAL A 718 13.15 18.39 -6.83
CA VAL A 718 14.21 19.42 -6.75
C VAL A 718 15.40 18.90 -5.94
N TYR A 719 15.22 18.56 -4.66
CA TYR A 719 16.33 18.21 -3.76
C TYR A 719 17.03 16.88 -4.06
N PRO A 720 16.32 15.79 -4.40
CA PRO A 720 16.96 14.47 -4.52
C PRO A 720 17.98 14.35 -5.66
N TRP A 721 17.88 15.22 -6.67
CA TRP A 721 18.71 15.07 -7.87
C TRP A 721 18.92 16.37 -8.65
N VAL A 722 17.86 17.11 -8.95
CA VAL A 722 17.95 18.29 -9.83
C VAL A 722 18.90 19.32 -9.26
N ASP A 723 18.75 19.68 -7.98
CA ASP A 723 19.54 20.76 -7.37
C ASP A 723 20.85 20.31 -6.72
N VAL A 724 21.18 19.02 -6.83
CA VAL A 724 22.40 18.44 -6.27
C VAL A 724 23.62 18.99 -7.01
N ARG A 725 24.66 19.36 -6.27
CA ARG A 725 25.96 19.84 -6.76
C ARG A 725 26.95 18.68 -6.93
N PRO A 726 28.09 18.89 -7.61
CA PRO A 726 29.09 17.82 -7.83
C PRO A 726 29.62 17.18 -6.55
N ASN A 727 29.53 17.88 -5.41
CA ASN A 727 29.91 17.38 -4.08
C ASN A 727 28.79 16.58 -3.38
N ALA A 728 27.73 16.21 -4.10
CA ALA A 728 26.53 15.52 -3.59
C ALA A 728 25.71 16.32 -2.56
N MET A 729 25.99 17.62 -2.39
CA MET A 729 25.25 18.52 -1.51
C MET A 729 24.26 19.36 -2.30
N VAL A 730 23.27 19.91 -1.61
CA VAL A 730 22.35 20.93 -2.13
C VAL A 730 22.75 22.27 -1.51
N GLN A 731 22.75 23.34 -2.31
CA GLN A 731 23.07 24.68 -1.84
C GLN A 731 21.88 25.62 -1.98
N SER A 732 21.61 26.39 -0.93
CA SER A 732 20.65 27.49 -1.00
C SER A 732 21.05 28.54 -2.04
N ILE A 733 20.07 28.90 -2.88
CA ILE A 733 20.28 29.83 -4.00
C ILE A 733 20.74 31.23 -3.57
N TYR A 734 20.38 31.68 -2.36
CA TYR A 734 20.63 33.04 -1.90
C TYR A 734 21.76 33.17 -0.87
N SER A 735 21.80 32.27 0.12
CA SER A 735 22.76 32.36 1.23
C SER A 735 24.09 31.67 0.95
N GLY A 736 24.10 30.70 0.02
CA GLY A 736 25.23 29.80 -0.21
C GLY A 736 25.37 28.69 0.85
N PHE A 737 24.41 28.56 1.78
CA PHE A 737 24.36 27.47 2.76
C PHE A 737 24.26 26.11 2.03
N GLU A 738 25.11 25.16 2.42
CA GLU A 738 25.15 23.80 1.85
C GLU A 738 24.72 22.78 2.89
N ALA A 739 23.85 21.85 2.49
CA ALA A 739 23.41 20.72 3.29
C ALA A 739 23.11 19.52 2.38
N THR A 740 22.87 18.34 2.96
CA THR A 740 22.55 17.15 2.16
C THR A 740 21.14 17.28 1.55
N PRO A 741 20.81 16.54 0.48
CA PRO A 741 19.45 16.48 -0.05
C PRO A 741 18.39 16.19 1.04
N GLU A 742 18.73 15.28 1.96
CA GLU A 742 17.87 14.86 3.08
C GLU A 742 17.54 16.03 4.00
N TYR A 743 18.49 16.94 4.26
CA TYR A 743 18.23 18.14 5.06
C TYR A 743 17.12 19.00 4.45
N PHE A 744 17.17 19.25 3.13
CA PHE A 744 16.14 20.06 2.47
C PHE A 744 14.79 19.32 2.39
N ILE A 745 14.80 18.00 2.17
CA ILE A 745 13.58 17.16 2.17
C ILE A 745 12.91 17.19 3.55
N GLN A 746 13.70 17.01 4.61
CA GLN A 746 13.23 17.04 5.99
C GLN A 746 12.72 18.42 6.38
N ALA A 747 13.45 19.49 6.04
CA ALA A 747 13.02 20.84 6.34
C ALA A 747 11.67 21.15 5.67
N ASP A 748 11.47 20.76 4.40
CA ASP A 748 10.17 20.94 3.71
C ASP A 748 9.04 20.16 4.41
N ALA A 749 9.32 18.97 4.94
CA ALA A 749 8.36 18.17 5.70
C ALA A 749 8.03 18.79 7.09
N GLU A 750 9.00 19.43 7.75
CA GLU A 750 8.82 20.10 9.05
C GLU A 750 7.89 21.32 8.93
N VAL A 751 8.04 22.14 7.89
CA VAL A 751 7.17 23.30 7.62
C VAL A 751 5.73 22.88 7.28
N GLU A 752 5.54 21.69 6.70
CA GLU A 752 4.20 21.13 6.45
C GLU A 752 3.49 20.68 7.75
N MET A 753 4.25 20.28 8.77
CA MET A 753 3.72 19.84 10.07
C MET A 753 3.36 21.02 11.00
N GLU A 754 4.14 22.11 11.00
CA GLU A 754 3.83 23.32 11.80
C GLU A 754 2.60 24.09 11.27
N ALA A 755 2.28 23.97 9.98
CA ALA A 755 1.15 24.66 9.34
C ALA A 755 -0.25 24.19 9.80
N ILE A 756 -0.36 23.21 10.70
CA ILE A 756 -1.63 22.80 11.32
C ILE A 756 -2.05 23.77 12.45
N LEU A 757 -1.15 24.66 12.90
CA LEU A 757 -1.45 25.82 13.77
C LEU A 757 -0.97 27.12 13.08
N GLU A 758 -1.93 27.81 12.44
CA GLU A 758 -1.81 29.13 11.77
C GLU A 758 -1.24 29.17 10.33
N ALA A 759 -2.04 29.75 9.45
CA ALA A 759 -1.89 29.75 7.99
C ALA A 759 -0.92 30.83 7.43
N GLN A 760 0.29 31.02 7.99
CA GLN A 760 1.17 32.11 7.54
C GLN A 760 2.67 31.84 7.29
N PHE A 761 3.19 30.60 7.34
CA PHE A 761 4.57 30.33 6.91
C PHE A 761 4.59 29.26 5.80
N GLN A 762 5.10 29.61 4.62
CA GLN A 762 4.99 28.81 3.38
C GLN A 762 6.38 28.56 2.75
N TYR A 763 6.84 27.30 2.85
CA TYR A 763 7.74 26.53 1.96
C TYR A 763 9.28 26.72 2.03
N ASN A 764 10.02 25.62 1.82
CA ASN A 764 11.49 25.56 1.73
C ASN A 764 12.02 25.33 0.30
N CYS A 765 11.23 25.73 -0.71
CA CYS A 765 11.68 25.88 -2.09
C CYS A 765 11.39 27.31 -2.56
N GLU A 766 12.38 27.95 -3.17
CA GLU A 766 12.25 29.27 -3.77
C GLU A 766 11.56 29.15 -5.14
N HIS A 767 10.43 29.84 -5.29
CA HIS A 767 9.90 30.22 -6.59
C HIS A 767 10.49 31.57 -7.00
N VAL A 768 11.55 31.55 -7.82
CA VAL A 768 12.25 32.77 -8.24
C VAL A 768 11.28 33.78 -8.89
N VAL A 769 10.29 33.26 -9.63
CA VAL A 769 9.09 34.01 -10.00
C VAL A 769 7.99 33.73 -8.97
N PRO A 770 7.61 34.71 -8.12
CA PRO A 770 6.70 34.47 -7.01
C PRO A 770 5.34 33.92 -7.46
N GLN A 771 4.86 32.88 -6.76
CA GLN A 771 3.59 32.21 -7.08
C GLN A 771 2.37 33.16 -7.10
N SER A 772 2.41 34.22 -6.29
CA SER A 772 1.36 35.25 -6.22
C SER A 772 1.19 36.01 -7.53
N TRP A 773 2.20 36.06 -8.39
CA TRP A 773 2.15 36.82 -9.65
C TRP A 773 1.36 36.10 -10.76
N PHE A 774 1.20 34.78 -10.65
CA PHE A 774 0.46 33.95 -11.60
C PHE A 774 -0.68 33.15 -10.95
N GLY A 775 -0.98 33.41 -9.67
CA GLY A 775 -2.09 32.82 -8.95
C GLY A 775 -1.96 31.32 -8.70
N LYS A 776 -0.73 30.83 -8.46
CA LYS A 776 -0.43 29.40 -8.19
C LYS A 776 -0.92 28.44 -9.29
N LYS A 777 -1.14 28.93 -10.52
CA LYS A 777 -1.64 28.12 -11.64
C LYS A 777 -0.58 27.13 -12.16
N GLU A 778 -1.01 25.91 -12.43
CA GLU A 778 -0.22 24.96 -13.22
C GLU A 778 -0.24 25.32 -14.71
N PRO A 779 0.83 25.00 -15.48
CA PRO A 779 2.04 24.27 -15.08
C PRO A 779 3.14 25.14 -14.46
N MET A 780 2.91 26.45 -14.27
CA MET A 780 3.94 27.37 -13.78
C MET A 780 4.40 27.03 -12.36
N ARG A 781 3.50 26.51 -11.51
CA ARG A 781 3.82 26.25 -10.10
C ARG A 781 4.80 25.09 -9.93
N GLY A 782 4.68 24.02 -10.73
CA GLY A 782 5.59 22.87 -10.74
C GLY A 782 6.73 22.91 -11.77
N ASP A 783 6.88 23.98 -12.56
CA ASP A 783 7.93 24.09 -13.57
C ASP A 783 9.32 24.23 -12.93
N LEU A 784 10.13 23.17 -12.97
CA LEU A 784 11.39 23.07 -12.24
C LEU A 784 12.45 24.12 -12.64
N HIS A 785 12.33 24.74 -13.82
CA HIS A 785 13.28 25.75 -14.31
C HIS A 785 13.32 27.05 -13.50
N HIS A 786 12.34 27.30 -12.62
CA HIS A 786 12.36 28.43 -11.69
C HIS A 786 12.19 28.05 -10.22
N LEU A 787 12.36 26.77 -9.89
CA LEU A 787 12.37 26.25 -8.52
C LEU A 787 13.80 25.97 -8.06
N PHE A 788 14.18 26.51 -6.91
CA PHE A 788 15.52 26.33 -6.33
C PHE A 788 15.44 26.05 -4.84
N SER A 789 16.44 25.35 -4.31
CA SER A 789 16.56 25.11 -2.88
C SER A 789 16.87 26.42 -2.16
N CYS A 790 16.17 26.68 -1.06
CA CYS A 790 16.29 27.92 -0.31
C CYS A 790 15.77 27.70 1.12
N GLU A 791 16.48 28.19 2.13
CA GLU A 791 16.00 28.08 3.50
C GLU A 791 14.74 28.94 3.71
N PRO A 792 13.80 28.53 4.57
CA PRO A 792 12.56 29.27 4.82
C PRO A 792 12.82 30.73 5.21
N ARG A 793 13.91 30.99 5.95
CA ARG A 793 14.35 32.36 6.30
C ARG A 793 14.65 33.20 5.07
N CYS A 794 15.42 32.67 4.11
CA CYS A 794 15.80 33.41 2.91
C CYS A 794 14.65 33.54 1.91
N ASN A 795 13.81 32.50 1.78
CA ASN A 795 12.58 32.54 0.97
C ASN A 795 11.59 33.58 1.53
N SER A 796 11.37 33.59 2.85
CA SER A 796 10.52 34.57 3.53
C SER A 796 11.10 35.99 3.45
N PHE A 797 12.41 36.14 3.61
CA PHE A 797 13.10 37.43 3.47
C PHE A 797 12.99 37.99 2.05
N ARG A 798 13.08 37.12 1.03
CA ARG A 798 12.90 37.45 -0.38
C ARG A 798 11.46 37.86 -0.70
N SER A 799 10.45 37.26 -0.08
CA SER A 799 9.03 37.56 -0.28
C SER A 799 8.64 37.56 -1.77
N ASN A 800 7.79 38.49 -2.24
CA ASN A 800 7.38 38.63 -3.63
C ASN A 800 8.01 39.85 -4.35
N TYR A 801 9.15 40.36 -3.85
CA TYR A 801 9.86 41.52 -4.39
C TYR A 801 10.60 41.26 -5.72
N PRO A 802 10.47 42.09 -6.76
CA PRO A 802 11.24 41.93 -8.00
C PRO A 802 12.76 42.03 -7.78
N LEU A 803 13.51 41.29 -8.60
CA LEU A 803 14.97 41.30 -8.61
C LEU A 803 15.54 42.62 -9.14
N VAL A 804 16.49 43.22 -8.40
CA VAL A 804 17.17 44.47 -8.76
C VAL A 804 18.64 44.48 -8.34
N GLN A 805 19.40 45.44 -8.85
CA GLN A 805 20.73 45.79 -8.37
C GLN A 805 20.63 47.14 -7.67
N HIS A 806 20.99 47.23 -6.39
CA HIS A 806 21.03 48.50 -5.67
C HIS A 806 22.37 49.22 -5.93
N GLU A 807 22.34 50.55 -6.07
CA GLU A 807 23.51 51.35 -6.48
C GLU A 807 24.42 51.78 -5.32
N PHE A 808 23.93 51.78 -4.08
CA PHE A 808 24.71 52.24 -2.92
C PHE A 808 25.33 51.07 -2.15
N GLU A 809 26.64 51.13 -1.87
CA GLU A 809 27.32 50.15 -1.01
C GLU A 809 26.77 50.21 0.43
N ARG A 810 25.93 49.25 0.78
CA ARG A 810 25.59 48.89 2.16
C ARG A 810 25.86 47.41 2.34
N THR A 811 26.14 47.00 3.58
CA THR A 811 26.40 45.60 3.94
C THR A 811 25.23 44.71 3.53
N MET A 812 25.49 43.69 2.69
CA MET A 812 24.50 42.64 2.39
C MET A 812 24.30 41.77 3.63
N GLN A 813 23.04 41.41 3.91
CA GLN A 813 22.71 40.39 4.91
C GLN A 813 22.90 38.98 4.30
N ASP A 814 22.75 37.94 5.10
CA ASP A 814 23.05 36.56 4.70
C ASP A 814 22.37 36.11 3.40
N CYS A 815 21.11 36.49 3.17
CA CYS A 815 20.34 36.10 1.99
C CYS A 815 20.46 37.11 0.83
N GLY A 816 20.74 38.39 1.13
CA GLY A 816 20.67 39.48 0.16
C GLY A 816 20.28 40.80 0.82
N ARG A 817 19.65 41.68 0.05
CA ARG A 817 19.17 43.00 0.47
C ARG A 817 17.76 43.23 -0.03
N VAL A 818 16.90 43.76 0.83
CA VAL A 818 15.58 44.29 0.46
C VAL A 818 15.58 45.80 0.69
N GLU A 819 15.21 46.57 -0.33
CA GLU A 819 14.99 48.02 -0.23
C GLU A 819 13.96 48.45 -1.28
N ASP A 820 13.06 49.36 -0.92
CA ASP A 820 11.96 49.87 -1.79
C ASP A 820 11.15 48.76 -2.48
N ASP A 821 10.75 47.74 -1.71
CA ASP A 821 10.03 46.56 -2.19
C ASP A 821 10.73 45.84 -3.35
N ALA A 822 12.06 45.86 -3.38
CA ALA A 822 12.89 45.20 -4.37
C ALA A 822 14.01 44.40 -3.68
N PHE A 823 14.41 43.28 -4.29
CA PHE A 823 15.39 42.37 -3.71
C PHE A 823 16.64 42.24 -4.57
N GLU A 824 17.81 42.39 -3.96
CA GLU A 824 19.10 42.02 -4.53
C GLU A 824 19.65 40.77 -3.82
N PRO A 825 19.85 39.66 -4.54
CA PRO A 825 20.42 38.45 -3.97
C PRO A 825 21.89 38.61 -3.61
N LYS A 826 22.33 37.95 -2.52
CA LYS A 826 23.76 37.81 -2.20
C LYS A 826 24.45 36.78 -3.12
N GLY A 827 23.85 35.59 -3.25
CA GLY A 827 24.28 34.50 -4.13
C GLY A 827 23.31 34.26 -5.30
N GLY A 828 23.72 33.44 -6.27
CA GLY A 828 22.81 32.92 -7.30
C GLY A 828 22.32 33.90 -8.38
N LYS A 829 22.85 35.13 -8.45
CA LYS A 829 22.44 36.20 -9.39
C LYS A 829 22.26 35.74 -10.84
N GLY A 830 23.21 34.95 -11.36
CA GLY A 830 23.15 34.40 -12.72
C GLY A 830 21.99 33.42 -12.93
N ALA A 831 21.85 32.44 -12.04
CA ALA A 831 20.84 31.40 -12.10
C ALA A 831 19.41 31.98 -11.97
N VAL A 832 19.19 32.89 -11.01
CA VAL A 832 17.88 33.53 -10.84
C VAL A 832 17.52 34.46 -12.00
N ALA A 833 18.52 35.10 -12.62
CA ALA A 833 18.32 35.88 -13.84
C ALA A 833 17.89 34.98 -15.01
N ARG A 834 18.60 33.88 -15.26
CA ARG A 834 18.25 32.91 -16.30
C ARG A 834 16.88 32.26 -16.08
N ALA A 835 16.54 31.90 -14.85
CA ALA A 835 15.23 31.36 -14.51
C ALA A 835 14.10 32.36 -14.80
N THR A 836 14.30 33.64 -14.44
CA THR A 836 13.32 34.70 -14.70
C THR A 836 13.16 34.97 -16.19
N LEU A 837 14.27 35.09 -16.93
CA LEU A 837 14.26 35.29 -18.38
C LEU A 837 13.63 34.09 -19.12
N TYR A 838 13.92 32.86 -18.67
CA TYR A 838 13.24 31.65 -19.14
C TYR A 838 11.72 31.73 -18.92
N PHE A 839 11.29 32.12 -17.72
CA PHE A 839 9.88 32.24 -17.38
C PHE A 839 9.16 33.25 -18.29
N MET A 840 9.82 34.37 -18.62
CA MET A 840 9.30 35.36 -19.57
C MET A 840 9.09 34.77 -20.99
N LEU A 841 9.93 33.83 -21.42
CA LEU A 841 9.80 33.16 -22.72
C LEU A 841 8.72 32.06 -22.70
N ARG A 842 8.78 31.17 -21.70
CA ARG A 842 7.89 30.01 -21.59
C ARG A 842 6.46 30.41 -21.19
N HIS A 843 6.33 31.38 -20.29
CA HIS A 843 5.07 31.84 -19.67
C HIS A 843 4.87 33.34 -19.91
N ALA A 844 4.94 33.75 -21.18
CA ALA A 844 4.71 35.12 -21.62
C ALA A 844 3.37 35.69 -21.08
N GLY A 845 3.36 36.99 -20.76
CA GLY A 845 2.18 37.72 -20.28
C GLY A 845 1.99 37.80 -18.75
N TYR A 846 2.73 37.04 -17.93
CA TYR A 846 2.54 37.05 -16.47
C TYR A 846 3.42 38.08 -15.72
N VAL A 847 4.65 38.29 -16.19
CA VAL A 847 5.67 39.05 -15.42
C VAL A 847 6.28 40.24 -16.15
N GLY A 848 5.97 40.44 -17.44
CA GLY A 848 6.65 41.43 -18.28
C GLY A 848 6.70 42.83 -17.67
N ARG A 849 5.53 43.37 -17.27
CA ARG A 849 5.41 44.73 -16.68
C ARG A 849 6.23 44.93 -15.41
N ARG A 850 6.54 43.86 -14.68
CA ARG A 850 7.32 43.92 -13.43
C ARG A 850 8.82 43.98 -13.70
N TYR A 851 9.26 43.48 -14.85
CA TYR A 851 10.66 43.42 -15.26
C TYR A 851 11.00 44.36 -16.43
N ALA A 852 10.11 45.26 -16.84
CA ALA A 852 10.42 46.27 -17.87
C ALA A 852 11.58 47.22 -17.49
N GLY A 853 12.18 47.84 -18.51
CA GLY A 853 13.15 48.92 -18.33
C GLY A 853 14.45 48.47 -17.64
N GLN A 854 14.79 49.13 -16.52
CA GLN A 854 16.07 48.91 -15.83
C GLN A 854 16.18 47.50 -15.24
N ARG A 855 15.07 46.88 -14.84
CA ARG A 855 15.10 45.54 -14.22
C ARG A 855 15.45 44.44 -15.22
N LEU A 856 14.92 44.49 -16.45
CA LEU A 856 15.35 43.58 -17.52
C LEU A 856 16.85 43.75 -17.82
N LYS A 857 17.35 45.00 -17.83
CA LYS A 857 18.79 45.25 -18.00
C LYS A 857 19.61 44.63 -16.89
N THR A 858 19.13 44.67 -15.64
CA THR A 858 19.77 43.98 -14.51
C THR A 858 19.84 42.47 -14.73
N LEU A 859 18.74 41.82 -15.11
CA LEU A 859 18.72 40.38 -15.37
C LEU A 859 19.69 40.00 -16.50
N LEU A 860 19.69 40.76 -17.60
CA LEU A 860 20.62 40.53 -18.72
C LEU A 860 22.08 40.77 -18.32
N ALA A 861 22.34 41.76 -17.47
CA ALA A 861 23.68 42.04 -16.94
C ALA A 861 24.18 40.90 -16.04
N TRP A 862 23.37 40.44 -15.08
CA TRP A 862 23.74 39.30 -14.24
C TRP A 862 23.92 38.01 -15.04
N HIS A 863 23.07 37.75 -16.03
CA HIS A 863 23.25 36.64 -16.96
C HIS A 863 24.60 36.71 -17.70
N ALA A 864 24.98 37.89 -18.19
CA ALA A 864 26.25 38.08 -18.89
C ALA A 864 27.48 37.99 -17.97
N GLN A 865 27.35 38.41 -16.71
CA GLN A 865 28.44 38.38 -15.72
C GLN A 865 28.70 36.97 -15.16
N HIS A 866 27.68 36.11 -15.14
CA HIS A 866 27.74 34.78 -14.54
C HIS A 866 27.41 33.70 -15.57
N ALA A 867 28.42 33.15 -16.25
CA ALA A 867 28.22 32.05 -17.19
C ALA A 867 27.66 30.80 -16.49
N PRO A 868 26.83 29.96 -17.15
CA PRO A 868 26.33 28.74 -16.56
C PRO A 868 27.45 27.77 -16.20
N ASP A 869 27.48 27.36 -14.94
CA ASP A 869 28.43 26.39 -14.41
C ASP A 869 27.97 24.94 -14.67
N GLU A 870 28.72 23.96 -14.15
CA GLU A 870 28.39 22.54 -14.29
C GLU A 870 27.08 22.17 -13.59
N TRP A 871 26.78 22.78 -12.43
CA TRP A 871 25.55 22.55 -11.69
C TRP A 871 24.31 23.04 -12.45
N GLU A 872 24.39 24.21 -13.11
CA GLU A 872 23.28 24.68 -13.96
C GLU A 872 23.06 23.81 -15.19
N LYS A 873 24.13 23.26 -15.78
CA LYS A 873 24.03 22.33 -16.91
C LYS A 873 23.45 21.00 -16.50
N HIS A 874 23.89 20.46 -15.36
CA HIS A 874 23.30 19.30 -14.71
C HIS A 874 21.80 19.49 -14.48
N ARG A 875 21.41 20.59 -13.82
CA ARG A 875 20.00 20.97 -13.61
C ARG A 875 19.21 20.97 -14.90
N ASN A 876 19.72 21.62 -15.95
CA ASN A 876 19.02 21.73 -17.22
C ASN A 876 18.82 20.35 -17.89
N ALA A 877 19.81 19.47 -17.79
CA ALA A 877 19.73 18.10 -18.28
C ALA A 877 18.75 17.23 -17.48
N ALA A 878 18.81 17.29 -16.15
CA ALA A 878 17.92 16.55 -15.25
C ALA A 878 16.45 16.98 -15.43
N ILE A 879 16.19 18.29 -15.52
CA ILE A 879 14.84 18.83 -15.76
C ILE A 879 14.30 18.37 -17.12
N TYR A 880 15.13 18.30 -18.15
CA TYR A 880 14.72 17.77 -19.45
C TYR A 880 14.26 16.31 -19.39
N VAL A 881 14.96 15.47 -18.61
CA VAL A 881 14.55 14.07 -18.41
C VAL A 881 13.18 13.99 -17.73
N LEU A 882 12.93 14.86 -16.74
CA LEU A 882 11.71 14.85 -15.92
C LEU A 882 10.47 15.47 -16.61
N GLN A 883 10.60 16.67 -17.18
CA GLN A 883 9.45 17.43 -17.72
C GLN A 883 9.53 17.75 -19.22
N GLY A 884 10.64 17.43 -19.89
CA GLY A 884 10.75 17.42 -21.35
C GLY A 884 11.23 18.72 -22.01
N ASN A 885 11.33 19.84 -21.29
CA ASN A 885 11.77 21.13 -21.82
C ASN A 885 13.11 21.60 -21.21
N ARG A 886 13.85 22.43 -21.96
CA ARG A 886 15.18 22.95 -21.59
C ARG A 886 15.20 24.46 -21.46
N ASN A 887 16.12 25.02 -20.67
CA ASN A 887 16.37 26.45 -20.59
C ASN A 887 17.39 26.88 -21.66
N PRO A 888 17.00 27.68 -22.68
CA PRO A 888 17.88 28.07 -23.77
C PRO A 888 19.04 28.96 -23.30
N LEU A 889 18.89 29.64 -22.17
CA LEU A 889 19.91 30.55 -21.65
C LEU A 889 21.03 29.81 -20.88
N ILE A 890 20.81 28.54 -20.56
CA ILE A 890 21.86 27.64 -20.05
C ILE A 890 22.56 26.94 -21.24
N ASP A 891 21.78 26.45 -22.20
CA ASP A 891 22.29 25.76 -23.39
C ASP A 891 23.08 26.68 -24.33
N PHE A 892 22.57 27.89 -24.56
CA PHE A 892 23.13 28.91 -25.46
C PHE A 892 23.03 30.31 -24.81
N PRO A 893 23.93 30.63 -23.85
CA PRO A 893 23.89 31.90 -23.12
C PRO A 893 23.88 33.14 -24.02
N GLU A 894 24.52 33.08 -25.18
CA GLU A 894 24.59 34.15 -26.16
C GLU A 894 23.23 34.50 -26.80
N TRP A 895 22.24 33.58 -26.75
CA TRP A 895 20.89 33.83 -27.27
C TRP A 895 20.16 34.93 -26.51
N ALA A 896 20.55 35.22 -25.26
CA ALA A 896 19.97 36.30 -24.46
C ALA A 896 19.98 37.66 -25.17
N LEU A 897 20.99 37.93 -26.00
CA LEU A 897 21.13 39.19 -26.75
C LEU A 897 20.21 39.28 -27.97
N ARG A 898 19.60 38.16 -28.36
CA ARG A 898 18.80 38.00 -29.59
C ARG A 898 17.34 37.71 -29.30
N LEU A 899 17.04 37.23 -28.10
CA LEU A 899 15.69 36.97 -27.62
C LEU A 899 15.02 38.28 -27.20
N GLN A 900 13.75 38.43 -27.57
CA GLN A 900 12.91 39.54 -27.13
C GLN A 900 12.14 39.13 -25.89
N PHE A 901 12.36 39.83 -24.79
CA PHE A 901 11.64 39.62 -23.54
C PHE A 901 10.54 40.69 -23.42
N GLU A 902 9.29 40.27 -23.26
CA GLU A 902 8.17 41.20 -23.08
C GLU A 902 8.32 41.93 -21.74
N GLY A 903 8.42 43.26 -21.79
CA GLY A 903 8.27 44.16 -20.65
C GLY A 903 6.85 44.71 -20.57
#